data_AF-A0A1J4KE06-F1
#
_entry.id   AF-A0A1J4KE06-F1
#
_cell.length_a   1.000
_cell.length_b   1.000
_cell.length_c   1.000
_cell.angle_alpha   90.00
_cell.angle_beta   90.00
_cell.angle_gamma   90.00
#
_symmetry.space_group_name_H-M   'P 1'
#
loop_
_entity.id
_entity.type
_entity.pdbx_description
1 polymer ?
#
loop_
_entity_poly.entity_id
_entity_poly.type
_entity_poly.pdbx_seq_one_letter_code
_entity_poly.pdbx_strand_id
1 'polypeptide(L)'
;MRSKSFRGNSSQFLALRKRLDIMGYADFPLGIDTAPLAQQLLEDLVSTTENLKEEEDTIFNLKRKLEIAETQIEPLQSENTLLARENNQLHKNLIASTDESMRLKNQHATETFELQSENRRLSLMNQQATDHVKNLQNELEALKKRLQQTIAMPAMMKIPEIIETDPKKIRKSRSGASSRAASVISSDSSFHAPNLGFDPHIFNVELAHLRNERDEAKKELNKTIAKMEELEGSMKLRDDEITRLSEELQKQTGQDGYLVTLRHKCEKQEQELEKMRTQVNAMAPGGKKHRMKRFVLTKPKTTVSIEDDVFHTPSTISSSYQPENGLSEEDSVVSTPRSSKSGNRVPLTSPRGGKNNLLQREELEKQKQIQVELQEKFEILQEQTKIALHKKENEITELKLHISSLTNQLKEKEETISNMSATQSSMNDSSNIHDQVINEYKKKKQSINDQKEMQLIQAQFENMKKSYEEEIAQKNTEIKRLQKLSKSLKSPVNSNSSFSSRGSSRQCPNCFKLQQQVDELKKKKVSISQQDEIDRLKQKITELESARPDTIYTSVDIEQYQIKIGELEETINRLQKDLRDTQAALEESEQRFFNFPDAEQRLRATVEQLRSDKIVSAREIKQKTQELKTLSDRLTESQLINKELQNQLIKAREEATSCRDESEIYRRKTEEITKKANEKNGLIIRDANAAVSHVQKQLTDKTNECEMYQKLLSEARRQLMPLTESTIPQYQSQISKLQRERESLIKKVKRISQLATYADRTDTTSFSNAVRQLQNEIRSLGV
;
A
#
# COMPACT_ATOMS: atom_id res chain seq x y z
N MET A 1 68.08 57.69 57.97
CA MET A 1 67.52 58.70 57.04
C MET A 1 66.01 58.82 57.27
N ARG A 2 65.41 59.98 56.95
CA ARG A 2 63.95 60.26 56.91
C ARG A 2 63.15 60.15 58.22
N SER A 3 63.52 61.01 59.17
CA SER A 3 62.53 61.63 60.07
C SER A 3 61.58 62.54 59.25
N LYS A 4 60.47 61.99 58.76
CA LYS A 4 59.38 62.77 58.12
C LYS A 4 58.09 62.69 58.95
N SER A 5 57.58 63.89 59.29
CA SER A 5 56.19 64.18 59.69
C SER A 5 55.52 63.40 60.85
N PHE A 6 55.94 63.64 62.10
CA PHE A 6 55.06 63.39 63.27
C PHE A 6 53.81 64.30 63.29
N ARG A 7 53.86 65.45 62.60
CA ARG A 7 52.71 66.38 62.45
C ARG A 7 51.55 65.83 61.59
N GLY A 8 51.72 64.70 60.90
CA GLY A 8 50.63 64.05 60.17
C GLY A 8 49.68 63.25 61.07
N ASN A 9 50.15 62.83 62.25
CA ASN A 9 49.42 61.87 63.08
C ASN A 9 48.29 62.52 63.89
N SER A 10 48.40 63.81 64.24
CA SER A 10 47.36 64.48 65.05
C SER A 10 46.07 64.75 64.26
N SER A 11 46.16 65.01 62.96
CA SER A 11 44.97 65.19 62.11
C SER A 11 44.26 63.86 61.85
N GLN A 12 45.01 62.76 61.66
CA GLN A 12 44.46 61.41 61.59
C GLN A 12 43.79 60.99 62.90
N PHE A 13 44.44 61.25 64.05
CA PHE A 13 43.86 61.01 65.38
C PHE A 13 42.57 61.80 65.60
N LEU A 14 42.53 63.09 65.24
CA LEU A 14 41.31 63.92 65.32
C LEU A 14 40.19 63.44 64.37
N ALA A 15 40.54 62.93 63.19
CA ALA A 15 39.57 62.38 62.24
C ALA A 15 38.99 61.04 62.72
N LEU A 16 39.85 60.14 63.23
CA LEU A 16 39.44 58.90 63.87
C LEU A 16 38.54 59.17 65.08
N ARG A 17 38.93 60.13 65.93
CA ARG A 17 38.13 60.51 67.10
C ARG A 17 36.74 60.97 66.69
N LYS A 18 36.63 61.91 65.73
CA LYS A 18 35.33 62.36 65.20
C LYS A 18 34.50 61.21 64.62
N ARG A 19 35.10 60.25 63.91
CA ARG A 19 34.39 59.07 63.41
C ARG A 19 33.82 58.22 64.56
N LEU A 20 34.62 57.96 65.60
CA LEU A 20 34.20 57.21 66.78
C LEU A 20 33.12 57.95 67.59
N ASP A 21 33.23 59.29 67.72
CA ASP A 21 32.22 60.12 68.35
C ASP A 21 30.87 60.04 67.61
N ILE A 22 30.89 60.09 66.26
CA ILE A 22 29.70 59.91 65.41
C ILE A 22 29.06 58.52 65.59
N MET A 23 29.87 57.49 65.86
CA MET A 23 29.40 56.13 66.16
C MET A 23 28.97 55.94 67.63
N GLY A 24 28.95 57.00 68.45
CA GLY A 24 28.50 56.97 69.84
C GLY A 24 29.58 56.64 70.87
N TYR A 25 30.86 56.51 70.48
CA TYR A 25 31.97 56.22 71.40
C TYR A 25 32.59 57.48 72.04
N ALA A 26 31.82 58.55 72.16
CA ALA A 26 32.28 59.87 72.63
C ALA A 26 32.75 59.90 74.09
N ASP A 27 32.29 58.97 74.93
CA ASP A 27 32.64 58.94 76.36
C ASP A 27 33.93 58.15 76.66
N PHE A 28 34.45 57.38 75.71
CA PHE A 28 35.64 56.55 75.91
C PHE A 28 36.92 57.32 75.58
N PRO A 29 37.91 57.45 76.49
CA PRO A 29 39.16 58.15 76.19
C PRO A 29 40.03 57.33 75.23
N LEU A 30 40.33 57.88 74.05
CA LEU A 30 41.21 57.25 73.07
C LEU A 30 42.68 57.61 73.34
N GLY A 31 43.51 56.61 73.65
CA GLY A 31 44.95 56.79 73.79
C GLY A 31 45.65 56.97 72.45
N ILE A 32 46.72 57.77 72.41
CA ILE A 32 47.52 57.98 71.19
C ILE A 32 48.14 56.65 70.71
N ASP A 33 48.60 55.82 71.65
CA ASP A 33 49.23 54.53 71.36
C ASP A 33 48.22 53.46 70.89
N THR A 34 46.95 53.58 71.28
CA THR A 34 45.87 52.65 70.90
C THR A 34 45.12 53.08 69.64
N ALA A 35 45.28 54.33 69.19
CA ALA A 35 44.61 54.86 68.00
C ALA A 35 44.84 54.06 66.71
N PRO A 36 46.04 53.53 66.38
CA PRO A 36 46.24 52.72 65.17
C PRO A 36 45.41 51.43 65.16
N LEU A 37 45.29 50.77 66.32
CA LEU A 37 44.47 49.56 66.46
C LEU A 37 42.98 49.87 66.35
N ALA A 38 42.52 50.96 66.99
CA ALA A 38 41.14 51.41 66.87
C ALA A 38 40.77 51.83 65.44
N GLN A 39 41.72 52.43 64.70
CA GLN A 39 41.54 52.74 63.28
C GLN A 39 41.41 51.46 62.45
N GLN A 40 42.31 50.50 62.61
CA GLN A 40 42.27 49.25 61.86
C GLN A 40 40.97 48.47 62.13
N LEU A 41 40.55 48.33 63.40
CA LEU A 41 39.29 47.67 63.75
C LEU A 41 38.07 48.38 63.16
N LEU A 42 38.10 49.71 63.05
CA LEU A 42 37.04 50.48 62.40
C LEU A 42 37.04 50.28 60.87
N GLU A 43 38.21 50.25 60.24
CA GLU A 43 38.36 49.98 58.80
C GLU A 43 37.93 48.55 58.43
N ASP A 44 38.28 47.56 59.26
CA ASP A 44 37.82 46.16 59.14
C ASP A 44 36.29 46.05 59.33
N LEU A 45 35.72 46.77 60.30
CA LEU A 45 34.27 46.77 60.55
C LEU A 45 33.49 47.45 59.41
N VAL A 46 33.97 48.59 58.91
CA VAL A 46 33.37 49.24 57.72
C VAL A 46 33.45 48.29 56.53
N SER A 47 34.62 47.74 56.23
CA SER A 47 34.83 46.81 55.11
C SER A 47 33.94 45.57 55.20
N THR A 48 33.77 44.98 56.39
CA THR A 48 32.88 43.82 56.59
C THR A 48 31.40 44.19 56.47
N THR A 49 30.97 45.39 56.89
CA THR A 49 29.58 45.85 56.67
C THR A 49 29.29 46.21 55.20
N GLU A 50 30.25 46.78 54.48
CA GLU A 50 30.13 47.06 53.05
C GLU A 50 30.06 45.74 52.25
N ASN A 51 30.96 44.79 52.53
CA ASN A 51 30.93 43.44 51.94
C ASN A 51 29.62 42.70 52.25
N LEU A 52 29.12 42.74 53.49
CA LEU A 52 27.85 42.10 53.86
C LEU A 52 26.68 42.69 53.06
N LYS A 53 26.65 44.01 52.88
CA LYS A 53 25.62 44.68 52.10
C LYS A 53 25.70 44.31 50.62
N GLU A 54 26.92 44.24 50.05
CA GLU A 54 27.12 43.75 48.68
C GLU A 54 26.64 42.29 48.55
N GLU A 55 26.95 41.42 49.51
CA GLU A 55 26.44 40.04 49.55
C GLU A 55 24.91 39.99 49.61
N GLU A 56 24.26 40.78 50.48
CA GLU A 56 22.80 40.87 50.56
C GLU A 56 22.16 41.33 49.24
N ASP A 57 22.71 42.37 48.60
CA ASP A 57 22.28 42.85 47.29
C ASP A 57 22.49 41.76 46.21
N THR A 58 23.59 41.00 46.25
CA THR A 58 23.78 39.87 45.31
C THR A 58 22.76 38.76 45.53
N ILE A 59 22.45 38.42 46.79
CA ILE A 59 21.45 37.40 47.15
C ILE A 59 20.05 37.84 46.70
N PHE A 60 19.69 39.10 46.90
CA PHE A 60 18.41 39.65 46.41
C PHE A 60 18.30 39.58 44.89
N ASN A 61 19.36 39.99 44.18
CA ASN A 61 19.41 39.90 42.71
C ASN A 61 19.37 38.44 42.20
N LEU A 62 20.00 37.50 42.90
CA LEU A 62 19.94 36.08 42.58
C LEU A 62 18.54 35.48 42.81
N LYS A 63 17.87 35.84 43.91
CA LYS A 63 16.47 35.44 44.16
C LYS A 63 15.54 35.93 43.05
N ARG A 64 15.62 37.19 42.67
CA ARG A 64 14.82 37.76 41.57
C ARG A 64 15.10 37.10 40.23
N LYS A 65 16.36 36.76 39.93
CA LYS A 65 16.73 36.00 38.72
C LYS A 65 16.19 34.57 38.75
N LEU A 66 16.16 33.92 39.92
CA LEU A 66 15.60 32.59 40.10
C LEU A 66 14.07 32.58 39.91
N GLU A 67 13.35 33.55 40.48
CA GLU A 67 11.90 33.73 40.29
C GLU A 67 11.53 33.97 38.81
N ILE A 68 12.32 34.79 38.10
CA ILE A 68 12.17 35.00 36.64
C ILE A 68 12.48 33.71 35.86
N ALA A 69 13.45 32.90 36.29
CA ALA A 69 13.76 31.63 35.64
C ALA A 69 12.66 30.58 35.90
N GLU A 70 12.12 30.49 37.11
CA GLU A 70 11.02 29.58 37.46
C GLU A 70 9.75 29.89 36.65
N THR A 71 9.36 31.17 36.56
CA THR A 71 8.22 31.61 35.73
C THR A 71 8.43 31.42 34.24
N GLN A 72 9.67 31.39 33.74
CA GLN A 72 9.99 31.03 32.35
C GLN A 72 10.02 29.51 32.11
N ILE A 73 10.33 28.71 33.14
CA ILE A 73 10.42 27.25 33.06
C ILE A 73 9.04 26.59 33.18
N GLU A 74 8.11 27.15 33.96
CA GLU A 74 6.75 26.64 34.13
C GLU A 74 5.99 26.34 32.81
N PRO A 75 5.91 27.25 31.81
CA PRO A 75 5.25 26.95 30.54
C PRO A 75 5.96 25.84 29.76
N LEU A 76 7.30 25.79 29.79
CA LEU A 76 8.08 24.73 29.13
C LEU A 76 7.86 23.36 29.80
N GLN A 77 7.70 23.32 31.12
CA GLN A 77 7.36 22.10 31.85
C GLN A 77 5.94 21.63 31.54
N SER A 78 4.96 22.54 31.50
CA SER A 78 3.57 22.16 31.19
C SER A 78 3.45 21.65 29.73
N GLU A 79 4.06 22.34 28.77
CA GLU A 79 4.15 21.89 27.37
C GLU A 79 4.83 20.53 27.24
N ASN A 80 5.97 20.31 27.91
CA ASN A 80 6.67 19.03 27.88
C ASN A 80 5.82 17.89 28.50
N THR A 81 5.05 18.15 29.56
CA THR A 81 4.11 17.14 30.09
C THR A 81 2.94 16.84 29.17
N LEU A 82 2.49 17.82 28.37
CA LEU A 82 1.45 17.64 27.35
C LEU A 82 1.99 16.82 26.18
N LEU A 83 3.12 17.22 25.60
CA LEU A 83 3.79 16.50 24.51
C LEU A 83 4.15 15.06 24.91
N ALA A 84 4.58 14.83 26.16
CA ALA A 84 4.82 13.48 26.67
C ALA A 84 3.54 12.64 26.75
N ARG A 85 2.37 13.21 27.08
CA ARG A 85 1.09 12.48 27.06
C ARG A 85 0.66 12.16 25.63
N GLU A 86 0.74 13.13 24.73
CA GLU A 86 0.38 12.96 23.32
C GLU A 86 1.27 11.93 22.63
N ASN A 87 2.60 12.00 22.82
CA ASN A 87 3.55 11.03 22.30
C ASN A 87 3.25 9.60 22.79
N ASN A 88 2.95 9.43 24.09
CA ASN A 88 2.52 8.14 24.64
C ASN A 88 1.18 7.67 24.06
N GLN A 89 0.23 8.57 23.79
CA GLN A 89 -1.05 8.22 23.16
C GLN A 89 -0.87 7.82 21.69
N LEU A 90 -0.04 8.55 20.93
CA LEU A 90 0.32 8.21 19.55
C LEU A 90 1.03 6.85 19.47
N HIS A 91 1.95 6.55 20.39
CA HIS A 91 2.56 5.22 20.47
C HIS A 91 1.55 4.10 20.74
N LYS A 92 0.57 4.30 21.63
CA LYS A 92 -0.52 3.33 21.85
C LYS A 92 -1.39 3.14 20.60
N ASN A 93 -1.77 4.24 19.94
CA ASN A 93 -2.56 4.21 18.70
C ASN A 93 -1.80 3.49 17.57
N LEU A 94 -0.48 3.71 17.46
CA LEU A 94 0.39 3.03 16.51
C LEU A 94 0.39 1.51 16.75
N ILE A 95 0.59 1.08 18.00
CA ILE A 95 0.57 -0.34 18.39
C ILE A 95 -0.77 -0.99 18.03
N ALA A 96 -1.89 -0.37 18.44
CA ALA A 96 -3.23 -0.87 18.14
C ALA A 96 -3.49 -0.97 16.63
N SER A 97 -3.05 0.02 15.84
CA SER A 97 -3.16 0.01 14.37
C SER A 97 -2.29 -1.09 13.73
N THR A 98 -1.08 -1.33 14.25
CA THR A 98 -0.24 -2.44 13.78
C THR A 98 -0.84 -3.81 14.12
N ASP A 99 -1.42 -3.98 15.30
CA ASP A 99 -2.08 -5.21 15.72
C ASP A 99 -3.34 -5.50 14.88
N GLU A 100 -4.14 -4.47 14.59
CA GLU A 100 -5.28 -4.59 13.68
C GLU A 100 -4.84 -4.91 12.24
N SER A 101 -3.78 -4.27 11.74
CA SER A 101 -3.22 -4.60 10.43
C SER A 101 -2.73 -6.06 10.35
N MET A 102 -2.09 -6.57 11.41
CA MET A 102 -1.68 -7.98 11.49
C MET A 102 -2.88 -8.93 11.57
N ARG A 103 -3.91 -8.58 12.35
CA ARG A 103 -5.18 -9.33 12.46
C ARG A 103 -5.85 -9.47 11.09
N LEU A 104 -6.01 -8.37 10.36
CA LEU A 104 -6.62 -8.37 9.02
C LEU A 104 -5.79 -9.14 7.99
N LYS A 105 -4.46 -9.03 8.02
CA LYS A 105 -3.56 -9.84 7.17
C LYS A 105 -3.72 -11.34 7.43
N ASN A 106 -3.79 -11.75 8.69
CA ASN A 106 -3.99 -13.16 9.06
C ASN A 106 -5.37 -13.67 8.65
N GLN A 107 -6.42 -12.84 8.79
CA GLN A 107 -7.76 -13.16 8.32
C GLN A 107 -7.78 -13.37 6.79
N HIS A 108 -7.27 -12.40 6.02
CA HIS A 108 -7.22 -12.52 4.55
C HIS A 108 -6.33 -13.68 4.06
N ALA A 109 -5.25 -14.00 4.76
CA ALA A 109 -4.43 -15.17 4.44
C ALA A 109 -5.22 -16.48 4.64
N THR A 110 -6.05 -16.55 5.69
CA THR A 110 -6.92 -17.70 5.97
C THR A 110 -8.03 -17.81 4.93
N GLU A 111 -8.75 -16.72 4.66
CA GLU A 111 -9.79 -16.65 3.60
C GLU A 111 -9.24 -17.03 2.22
N THR A 112 -8.03 -16.56 1.90
CA THR A 112 -7.35 -16.91 0.62
C THR A 112 -7.03 -18.39 0.55
N PHE A 113 -6.55 -19.01 1.64
CA PHE A 113 -6.27 -20.44 1.69
C PHE A 113 -7.55 -21.28 1.54
N GLU A 114 -8.64 -20.88 2.19
CA GLU A 114 -9.95 -21.54 2.06
C GLU A 114 -10.47 -21.45 0.62
N LEU A 115 -10.44 -20.25 0.01
CA LEU A 115 -10.85 -20.05 -1.38
C LEU A 115 -9.98 -20.83 -2.38
N GLN A 116 -8.68 -20.95 -2.13
CA GLN A 116 -7.78 -21.79 -2.95
C GLN A 116 -8.10 -23.28 -2.81
N SER A 117 -8.39 -23.75 -1.60
CA SER A 117 -8.79 -25.14 -1.32
C SER A 117 -10.11 -25.47 -2.02
N GLU A 118 -11.10 -24.57 -1.92
CA GLU A 118 -12.41 -24.72 -2.56
C GLU A 118 -12.30 -24.65 -4.09
N ASN A 119 -11.49 -23.74 -4.65
CA ASN A 119 -11.23 -23.69 -6.09
C ASN A 119 -10.58 -25.00 -6.59
N ARG A 120 -9.62 -25.56 -5.85
CA ARG A 120 -9.04 -26.88 -6.15
C ARG A 120 -10.09 -27.99 -6.09
N ARG A 121 -11.01 -27.97 -5.13
CA ARG A 121 -12.12 -28.93 -5.02
C ARG A 121 -13.08 -28.83 -6.21
N LEU A 122 -13.49 -27.62 -6.59
CA LEU A 122 -14.36 -27.35 -7.73
C LEU A 122 -13.68 -27.70 -9.06
N SER A 123 -12.38 -27.46 -9.19
CA SER A 123 -11.58 -27.85 -10.36
C SER A 123 -11.57 -29.37 -10.55
N LEU A 124 -11.33 -30.14 -9.48
CA LEU A 124 -11.42 -31.61 -9.50
C LEU A 124 -12.83 -32.12 -9.85
N MET A 125 -13.87 -31.50 -9.29
CA MET A 125 -15.27 -31.85 -9.60
C MET A 125 -15.62 -31.56 -11.07
N ASN A 126 -15.14 -30.44 -11.63
CA ASN A 126 -15.31 -30.07 -13.03
C ASN A 126 -14.55 -31.03 -13.96
N GLN A 127 -13.33 -31.44 -13.57
CA GLN A 127 -12.58 -32.47 -14.30
C GLN A 127 -13.35 -33.80 -14.33
N GLN A 128 -13.88 -34.26 -13.20
CA GLN A 128 -14.71 -35.47 -13.12
C GLN A 128 -15.97 -35.37 -14.00
N ALA A 129 -16.67 -34.23 -13.98
CA ALA A 129 -17.83 -34.00 -14.84
C ALA A 129 -17.44 -34.02 -16.34
N THR A 130 -16.31 -33.39 -16.69
CA THR A 130 -15.77 -33.37 -18.05
C THR A 130 -15.42 -34.77 -18.54
N ASP A 131 -14.77 -35.58 -17.71
CA ASP A 131 -14.41 -36.96 -18.07
C ASP A 131 -15.64 -37.88 -18.13
N HIS A 132 -16.67 -37.63 -17.31
CA HIS A 132 -17.96 -38.30 -17.43
C HIS A 132 -18.66 -37.96 -18.76
N VAL A 133 -18.65 -36.69 -19.18
CA VAL A 133 -19.18 -36.27 -20.49
C VAL A 133 -18.40 -36.93 -21.64
N LYS A 134 -17.07 -36.98 -21.59
CA LYS A 134 -16.26 -37.71 -22.59
C LYS A 134 -16.62 -39.20 -22.67
N ASN A 135 -16.82 -39.85 -21.52
CA ASN A 135 -17.21 -41.26 -21.48
C ASN A 135 -18.59 -41.49 -22.13
N LEU A 136 -19.58 -40.63 -21.81
CA LEU A 136 -20.90 -40.68 -22.45
C LEU A 136 -20.82 -40.40 -23.97
N GLN A 137 -19.96 -39.48 -24.41
CA GLN A 137 -19.71 -39.22 -25.83
C GLN A 137 -19.11 -40.46 -26.53
N ASN A 138 -18.12 -41.11 -25.92
CA ASN A 138 -17.51 -42.34 -26.44
C ASN A 138 -18.53 -43.50 -26.52
N GLU A 139 -19.39 -43.66 -25.51
CA GLU A 139 -20.47 -44.64 -25.50
C GLU A 139 -21.50 -44.37 -26.60
N LEU A 140 -21.90 -43.11 -26.79
CA LEU A 140 -22.80 -42.68 -27.86
C LEU A 140 -22.18 -42.98 -29.24
N GLU A 141 -20.89 -42.67 -29.45
CA GLU A 141 -20.20 -42.99 -30.70
C GLU A 141 -20.10 -44.50 -30.94
N ALA A 142 -19.84 -45.30 -29.91
CA ALA A 142 -19.82 -46.77 -30.00
C ALA A 142 -21.21 -47.35 -30.33
N LEU A 143 -22.28 -46.82 -29.70
CA LEU A 143 -23.67 -47.17 -30.02
C LEU A 143 -24.03 -46.80 -31.46
N LYS A 144 -23.60 -45.62 -31.93
CA LYS A 144 -23.78 -45.16 -33.31
C LYS A 144 -23.06 -46.06 -34.31
N LYS A 145 -21.82 -46.48 -34.02
CA LYS A 145 -21.06 -47.45 -34.84
C LYS A 145 -21.76 -48.80 -34.90
N ARG A 146 -22.24 -49.34 -33.77
CA ARG A 146 -23.02 -50.59 -33.74
C ARG A 146 -24.31 -50.49 -34.54
N LEU A 147 -25.07 -49.40 -34.37
CA LEU A 147 -26.31 -49.16 -35.13
C LEU A 147 -26.03 -49.11 -36.64
N GLN A 148 -24.96 -48.43 -37.05
CA GLN A 148 -24.55 -48.34 -38.45
C GLN A 148 -24.10 -49.70 -39.01
N GLN A 149 -23.42 -50.53 -38.22
CA GLN A 149 -23.10 -51.93 -38.58
C GLN A 149 -24.35 -52.77 -38.78
N THR A 150 -25.34 -52.70 -37.88
CA THR A 150 -26.62 -53.43 -38.01
C THR A 150 -27.39 -52.99 -39.26
N ILE A 151 -27.40 -51.70 -39.58
CA ILE A 151 -28.05 -51.17 -40.81
C ILE A 151 -27.30 -51.64 -42.07
N ALA A 152 -25.99 -51.84 -42.00
CA ALA A 152 -25.17 -52.29 -43.13
C ALA A 152 -25.19 -53.82 -43.36
N MET A 153 -25.75 -54.62 -42.45
CA MET A 153 -25.94 -56.05 -42.68
C MET A 153 -27.11 -56.30 -43.65
N PRO A 154 -26.92 -57.03 -44.78
CA PRO A 154 -28.01 -57.33 -45.70
C PRO A 154 -29.10 -58.18 -45.05
N ALA A 155 -30.35 -57.73 -45.15
CA ALA A 155 -31.51 -58.47 -44.66
C ALA A 155 -31.80 -59.70 -45.54
N MET A 156 -31.16 -60.83 -45.21
CA MET A 156 -31.50 -62.14 -45.79
C MET A 156 -32.17 -63.07 -44.77
N MET A 157 -33.38 -63.48 -45.16
CA MET A 157 -34.15 -64.66 -44.73
C MET A 157 -35.00 -64.62 -43.44
N LYS A 158 -36.31 -64.73 -43.71
CA LYS A 158 -37.34 -65.54 -43.03
C LYS A 158 -37.86 -65.07 -41.67
N ILE A 159 -39.01 -64.40 -41.76
CA ILE A 159 -40.11 -64.52 -40.79
C ILE A 159 -40.61 -65.99 -40.82
N PRO A 160 -40.76 -66.67 -39.66
CA PRO A 160 -41.55 -67.88 -39.54
C PRO A 160 -42.88 -67.62 -38.82
N GLU A 161 -43.97 -68.06 -39.43
CA GLU A 161 -45.30 -68.16 -38.83
C GLU A 161 -45.42 -69.42 -37.93
N ILE A 162 -46.23 -69.29 -36.87
CA ILE A 162 -47.05 -70.34 -36.20
C ILE A 162 -46.30 -71.53 -35.55
N ILE A 163 -46.66 -71.83 -34.29
CA ILE A 163 -47.14 -73.16 -33.81
C ILE A 163 -47.44 -73.08 -32.30
N GLU A 164 -48.58 -73.64 -31.91
CA GLU A 164 -49.06 -73.79 -30.53
C GLU A 164 -48.41 -75.01 -29.83
N THR A 165 -48.77 -75.22 -28.55
CA THR A 165 -48.55 -76.40 -27.66
C THR A 165 -47.43 -76.30 -26.59
N ASP A 166 -47.86 -75.94 -25.37
CA ASP A 166 -48.03 -76.80 -24.18
C ASP A 166 -46.94 -77.87 -23.81
N PRO A 167 -46.88 -78.40 -22.56
CA PRO A 167 -45.65 -78.34 -21.81
C PRO A 167 -45.13 -79.71 -21.36
N LYS A 168 -44.05 -79.69 -20.56
CA LYS A 168 -43.53 -80.72 -19.62
C LYS A 168 -42.26 -81.44 -20.06
N LYS A 169 -41.39 -81.57 -19.03
CA LYS A 169 -40.48 -82.70 -18.70
C LYS A 169 -39.05 -82.76 -19.30
N ILE A 170 -38.13 -83.15 -18.39
CA ILE A 170 -36.86 -83.90 -18.58
C ILE A 170 -35.63 -83.07 -19.02
N ARG A 171 -34.42 -83.16 -18.41
CA ARG A 171 -33.95 -83.69 -17.09
C ARG A 171 -32.42 -83.42 -16.91
N LYS A 172 -31.94 -83.21 -15.66
CA LYS A 172 -30.58 -83.51 -15.09
C LYS A 172 -29.32 -82.92 -15.80
N SER A 173 -28.46 -82.15 -15.12
CA SER A 173 -27.47 -82.61 -14.10
C SER A 173 -27.09 -81.47 -13.11
N ARG A 174 -27.08 -81.66 -11.78
CA ARG A 174 -25.93 -82.08 -10.91
C ARG A 174 -24.62 -81.28 -11.17
N SER A 175 -23.94 -80.67 -10.20
CA SER A 175 -23.97 -80.86 -8.72
C SER A 175 -23.35 -79.72 -7.88
N GLY A 176 -23.96 -79.44 -6.70
CA GLY A 176 -23.28 -79.19 -5.41
C GLY A 176 -22.87 -77.74 -5.04
N ALA A 177 -23.02 -77.26 -3.79
CA ALA A 177 -23.62 -77.85 -2.57
C ALA A 177 -23.99 -76.76 -1.53
N SER A 178 -24.90 -77.10 -0.58
CA SER A 178 -25.13 -76.54 0.79
C SER A 178 -24.92 -75.03 1.08
N SER A 179 -25.80 -74.30 1.79
CA SER A 179 -27.07 -74.57 2.49
C SER A 179 -27.73 -73.20 2.87
N ARG A 180 -28.87 -73.03 3.57
CA ARG A 180 -29.66 -73.93 4.44
C ARG A 180 -31.18 -73.66 4.33
N ALA A 181 -31.86 -73.22 5.40
CA ALA A 181 -33.32 -73.01 5.54
C ALA A 181 -33.60 -71.60 6.16
N ALA A 182 -34.82 -71.04 6.24
CA ALA A 182 -36.18 -71.60 6.14
C ALA A 182 -37.26 -70.52 5.81
N SER A 183 -38.50 -70.96 5.55
CA SER A 183 -39.80 -70.21 5.65
C SER A 183 -39.94 -68.89 4.87
N VAL A 184 -40.71 -68.75 3.78
CA VAL A 184 -42.16 -68.98 3.60
C VAL A 184 -43.02 -68.23 4.62
N ILE A 185 -43.53 -67.05 4.22
CA ILE A 185 -44.92 -66.60 4.41
C ILE A 185 -45.32 -65.85 3.11
N SER A 186 -46.50 -66.13 2.58
CA SER A 186 -47.06 -65.52 1.36
C SER A 186 -47.88 -64.28 1.67
N SER A 187 -47.90 -63.31 0.74
CA SER A 187 -49.05 -62.41 0.51
C SER A 187 -49.06 -61.94 -0.95
N ASP A 188 -49.99 -62.44 -1.77
CA ASP A 188 -50.35 -61.77 -3.01
C ASP A 188 -51.13 -60.48 -2.67
N SER A 189 -50.80 -59.36 -3.32
CA SER A 189 -51.68 -58.19 -3.35
C SER A 189 -51.63 -57.53 -4.72
N SER A 190 -52.74 -57.68 -5.44
CA SER A 190 -52.97 -57.07 -6.75
C SER A 190 -53.05 -55.55 -6.61
N PHE A 191 -52.16 -54.80 -7.27
CA PHE A 191 -52.26 -53.34 -7.34
C PHE A 191 -52.71 -52.88 -8.73
N HIS A 192 -53.91 -52.29 -8.78
CA HIS A 192 -54.32 -51.43 -9.88
C HIS A 192 -53.43 -50.18 -9.93
N ALA A 193 -53.12 -49.70 -11.13
CA ALA A 193 -52.36 -48.46 -11.30
C ALA A 193 -53.20 -47.24 -10.87
N PRO A 194 -52.66 -46.31 -10.04
CA PRO A 194 -53.36 -45.11 -9.66
C PRO A 194 -53.34 -44.09 -10.80
N ASN A 195 -54.51 -43.52 -11.10
CA ASN A 195 -54.68 -42.43 -12.05
C ASN A 195 -54.25 -41.12 -11.36
N LEU A 196 -53.04 -40.62 -11.66
CA LEU A 196 -52.49 -39.40 -11.05
C LEU A 196 -53.20 -38.16 -11.61
N GLY A 197 -54.30 -37.77 -10.96
CA GLY A 197 -54.91 -36.45 -11.15
C GLY A 197 -53.96 -35.34 -10.71
N PHE A 198 -53.76 -34.35 -11.58
CA PHE A 198 -53.05 -33.12 -11.25
C PHE A 198 -53.89 -32.30 -10.25
N ASP A 199 -53.43 -32.17 -9.01
CA ASP A 199 -54.10 -31.34 -8.00
C ASP A 199 -53.59 -29.89 -8.06
N PRO A 200 -54.41 -28.92 -8.52
CA PRO A 200 -53.99 -27.53 -8.62
C PRO A 200 -53.73 -26.85 -7.27
N HIS A 201 -54.22 -27.40 -6.15
CA HIS A 201 -54.01 -26.76 -4.84
C HIS A 201 -52.56 -26.86 -4.37
N ILE A 202 -51.90 -28.01 -4.58
CA ILE A 202 -50.51 -28.24 -4.16
C ILE A 202 -49.56 -27.27 -4.90
N PHE A 203 -49.74 -27.13 -6.22
CA PHE A 203 -48.95 -26.21 -7.05
C PHE A 203 -49.15 -24.74 -6.66
N ASN A 204 -50.37 -24.34 -6.26
CA ASN A 204 -50.64 -22.99 -5.78
C ASN A 204 -50.01 -22.70 -4.41
N VAL A 205 -49.89 -23.70 -3.53
CA VAL A 205 -49.18 -23.57 -2.24
C VAL A 205 -47.67 -23.41 -2.47
N GLU A 206 -47.07 -24.19 -3.37
CA GLU A 206 -45.66 -24.07 -3.71
C GLU A 206 -45.34 -22.73 -4.41
N LEU A 207 -46.22 -22.26 -5.30
CA LEU A 207 -46.15 -20.90 -5.85
C LEU A 207 -46.27 -19.79 -4.80
N ALA A 208 -47.04 -20.00 -3.73
CA ALA A 208 -47.11 -19.06 -2.61
C ALA A 208 -45.82 -19.08 -1.78
N HIS A 209 -45.23 -20.25 -1.54
CA HIS A 209 -43.94 -20.39 -0.86
C HIS A 209 -42.82 -19.66 -1.62
N LEU A 210 -42.67 -19.92 -2.92
CA LEU A 210 -41.68 -19.27 -3.79
C LEU A 210 -41.88 -17.75 -3.91
N ARG A 211 -43.12 -17.26 -3.76
CA ARG A 211 -43.40 -15.81 -3.66
C ARG A 211 -42.92 -15.23 -2.32
N ASN A 212 -43.19 -15.92 -1.22
CA ASN A 212 -42.74 -15.52 0.11
C ASN A 212 -41.21 -15.49 0.22
N GLU A 213 -40.51 -16.55 -0.21
CA GLU A 213 -39.04 -16.61 -0.25
C GLU A 213 -38.45 -15.47 -1.08
N ARG A 214 -39.02 -15.19 -2.25
CA ARG A 214 -38.57 -14.10 -3.13
C ARG A 214 -38.83 -12.72 -2.54
N ASP A 215 -39.92 -12.53 -1.79
CA ASP A 215 -40.22 -11.25 -1.13
C ASP A 215 -39.44 -11.10 0.20
N GLU A 216 -39.02 -12.19 0.84
CA GLU A 216 -38.08 -12.22 1.97
C GLU A 216 -36.64 -11.93 1.53
N ALA A 217 -36.18 -12.55 0.44
CA ALA A 217 -34.89 -12.22 -0.19
C ALA A 217 -34.80 -10.75 -0.60
N LYS A 218 -35.91 -10.14 -1.07
CA LYS A 218 -35.99 -8.68 -1.31
C LYS A 218 -35.89 -7.85 -0.03
N LYS A 219 -36.49 -8.29 1.08
CA LYS A 219 -36.36 -7.60 2.38
C LYS A 219 -34.90 -7.63 2.87
N GLU A 220 -34.22 -8.77 2.76
CA GLU A 220 -32.79 -8.86 3.11
C GLU A 220 -31.92 -8.01 2.18
N LEU A 221 -32.17 -8.03 0.86
CA LEU A 221 -31.48 -7.14 -0.08
C LEU A 221 -31.63 -5.67 0.33
N ASN A 222 -32.85 -5.21 0.62
CA ASN A 222 -33.09 -3.84 1.05
C ASN A 222 -32.39 -3.50 2.39
N LYS A 223 -32.34 -4.43 3.35
CA LYS A 223 -31.56 -4.26 4.59
C LYS A 223 -30.05 -4.13 4.32
N THR A 224 -29.51 -4.91 3.38
CA THR A 224 -28.09 -4.81 3.01
C THR A 224 -27.77 -3.50 2.28
N ILE A 225 -28.66 -3.01 1.42
CA ILE A 225 -28.51 -1.71 0.75
C ILE A 225 -28.51 -0.59 1.79
N ALA A 226 -29.46 -0.54 2.72
CA ALA A 226 -29.51 0.47 3.77
C ALA A 226 -28.23 0.49 4.65
N LYS A 227 -27.67 -0.69 4.94
CA LYS A 227 -26.38 -0.80 5.66
C LYS A 227 -25.18 -0.31 4.84
N MET A 228 -25.19 -0.51 3.52
CA MET A 228 -24.14 0.07 2.65
C MET A 228 -24.26 1.59 2.62
N GLU A 229 -25.46 2.15 2.48
CA GLU A 229 -25.69 3.60 2.50
C GLU A 229 -25.26 4.24 3.83
N GLU A 230 -25.50 3.58 4.96
CA GLU A 230 -25.03 4.00 6.29
C GLU A 230 -23.48 3.98 6.40
N LEU A 231 -22.84 2.93 5.90
CA LEU A 231 -21.37 2.82 5.88
C LEU A 231 -20.72 3.84 4.93
N GLU A 232 -21.31 4.09 3.76
CA GLU A 232 -20.87 5.15 2.83
C GLU A 232 -21.00 6.55 3.47
N GLY A 233 -22.07 6.79 4.23
CA GLY A 233 -22.23 8.02 5.02
C GLY A 233 -21.15 8.17 6.09
N SER A 234 -20.83 7.07 6.81
CA SER A 234 -19.75 7.07 7.81
C SER A 234 -18.36 7.26 7.19
N MET A 235 -18.11 6.70 6.01
CA MET A 235 -16.86 6.92 5.27
C MET A 235 -16.70 8.39 4.85
N LYS A 236 -17.73 9.00 4.25
CA LYS A 236 -17.68 10.43 3.86
C LYS A 236 -17.32 11.35 5.03
N LEU A 237 -17.94 11.14 6.20
CA LEU A 237 -17.61 11.91 7.41
C LEU A 237 -16.16 11.72 7.88
N ARG A 238 -15.54 10.55 7.63
CA ARG A 238 -14.12 10.32 7.92
C ARG A 238 -13.22 10.96 6.87
N ASP A 239 -13.58 10.92 5.60
CA ASP A 239 -12.82 11.54 4.50
C ASP A 239 -12.85 13.08 4.61
N ASP A 240 -13.99 13.66 5.00
CA ASP A 240 -14.14 15.09 5.33
C ASP A 240 -13.23 15.48 6.52
N GLU A 241 -13.20 14.66 7.57
CA GLU A 241 -12.34 14.89 8.75
C GLU A 241 -10.85 14.70 8.44
N ILE A 242 -10.48 13.72 7.61
CA ILE A 242 -9.11 13.55 7.09
C ILE A 242 -8.70 14.77 6.27
N THR A 243 -9.60 15.30 5.45
CA THR A 243 -9.36 16.52 4.66
C THR A 243 -9.15 17.72 5.58
N ARG A 244 -10.04 17.93 6.57
CA ARG A 244 -9.91 18.99 7.58
C ARG A 244 -8.60 18.91 8.36
N LEU A 245 -8.22 17.72 8.82
CA LEU A 245 -6.97 17.48 9.54
C LEU A 245 -5.75 17.67 8.63
N SER A 246 -5.83 17.32 7.35
CA SER A 246 -4.76 17.53 6.37
C SER A 246 -4.55 19.02 6.09
N GLU A 247 -5.62 19.80 5.92
CA GLU A 247 -5.53 21.25 5.78
C GLU A 247 -4.94 21.92 7.03
N GLU A 248 -5.32 21.46 8.22
CA GLU A 248 -4.81 21.99 9.48
C GLU A 248 -3.33 21.63 9.69
N LEU A 249 -2.94 20.39 9.37
CA LEU A 249 -1.55 19.96 9.33
C LEU A 249 -0.74 20.77 8.31
N GLN A 250 -1.32 21.12 7.16
CA GLN A 250 -0.64 21.91 6.13
C GLN A 250 -0.46 23.39 6.53
N LYS A 251 -1.40 23.96 7.30
CA LYS A 251 -1.20 25.28 7.95
C LYS A 251 -0.11 25.23 9.01
N GLN A 252 -0.08 24.17 9.82
CA GLN A 252 0.88 24.04 10.92
C GLN A 252 2.29 23.69 10.43
N THR A 253 2.46 22.81 9.46
CA THR A 253 3.79 22.41 8.92
C THR A 253 4.56 23.57 8.27
N GLY A 254 3.87 24.60 7.77
CA GLY A 254 4.51 25.86 7.34
C GLY A 254 5.20 26.64 8.48
N GLN A 255 4.74 26.47 9.73
CA GLN A 255 5.39 26.99 10.94
C GLN A 255 6.31 25.94 11.59
N ASP A 256 5.92 24.67 11.56
CA ASP A 256 6.62 23.59 12.23
C ASP A 256 7.94 23.22 11.55
N GLY A 257 8.06 23.38 10.22
CA GLY A 257 9.37 23.27 9.55
C GLY A 257 10.40 24.28 10.08
N TYR A 258 9.95 25.45 10.54
CA TYR A 258 10.80 26.45 11.21
C TYR A 258 11.06 26.08 12.67
N LEU A 259 10.06 25.59 13.41
CA LEU A 259 10.22 25.13 14.81
C LEU A 259 11.11 23.88 14.91
N VAL A 260 10.98 22.89 14.04
CA VAL A 260 11.88 21.73 13.92
C VAL A 260 13.31 22.17 13.59
N THR A 261 13.47 23.14 12.68
CA THR A 261 14.79 23.72 12.36
C THR A 261 15.39 24.45 13.58
N LEU A 262 14.58 25.17 14.35
CA LEU A 262 14.97 25.81 15.61
C LEU A 262 15.33 24.80 16.69
N ARG A 263 14.51 23.78 16.89
CA ARG A 263 14.70 22.70 17.87
C ARG A 263 16.01 21.96 17.61
N HIS A 264 16.28 21.61 16.36
CA HIS A 264 17.54 20.96 15.97
C HIS A 264 18.76 21.90 16.10
N LYS A 265 18.56 23.22 15.96
CA LYS A 265 19.60 24.23 16.22
C LYS A 265 19.89 24.41 17.72
N CYS A 266 18.86 24.42 18.56
CA CYS A 266 18.97 24.47 20.02
C CYS A 266 19.61 23.19 20.58
N GLU A 267 19.15 22.02 20.15
CA GLU A 267 19.72 20.70 20.52
C GLU A 267 21.21 20.62 20.16
N LYS A 268 21.60 21.14 18.99
CA LYS A 268 23.01 21.23 18.59
C LYS A 268 23.81 22.19 19.48
N GLN A 269 23.22 23.30 19.92
CA GLN A 269 23.85 24.23 20.87
C GLN A 269 23.97 23.62 22.27
N GLU A 270 23.00 22.84 22.74
CA GLU A 270 23.11 22.09 23.99
C GLU A 270 24.22 21.04 23.94
N GLN A 271 24.32 20.28 22.85
CA GLN A 271 25.43 19.32 22.65
C GLN A 271 26.80 20.00 22.61
N GLU A 272 26.89 21.24 22.10
CA GLU A 272 28.12 22.04 22.10
C GLU A 272 28.43 22.58 23.51
N LEU A 273 27.43 23.09 24.25
CA LEU A 273 27.57 23.48 25.65
C LEU A 273 27.96 22.30 26.56
N GLU A 274 27.42 21.11 26.34
CA GLU A 274 27.74 19.93 27.15
C GLU A 274 29.16 19.40 26.84
N LYS A 275 29.62 19.50 25.59
CA LYS A 275 31.03 19.28 25.24
C LYS A 275 31.95 20.29 25.92
N MET A 276 31.60 21.58 25.91
CA MET A 276 32.36 22.64 26.59
C MET A 276 32.40 22.42 28.12
N ARG A 277 31.27 22.06 28.75
CA ARG A 277 31.20 21.67 30.17
C ARG A 277 32.08 20.46 30.47
N THR A 278 32.06 19.45 29.61
CA THR A 278 32.89 18.25 29.74
C THR A 278 34.38 18.58 29.63
N GLN A 279 34.77 19.44 28.69
CA GLN A 279 36.15 19.93 28.54
C GLN A 279 36.59 20.76 29.76
N VAL A 280 35.77 21.69 30.25
CA VAL A 280 36.05 22.48 31.45
C VAL A 280 36.21 21.58 32.68
N ASN A 281 35.34 20.57 32.85
CA ASN A 281 35.44 19.59 33.92
C ASN A 281 36.73 18.73 33.81
N ALA A 282 37.15 18.38 32.60
CA ALA A 282 38.40 17.65 32.35
C ALA A 282 39.66 18.51 32.58
N MET A 283 39.60 19.82 32.31
CA MET A 283 40.71 20.76 32.49
C MET A 283 40.84 21.29 33.93
N ALA A 284 39.80 21.16 34.76
CA ALA A 284 39.79 21.63 36.16
C ALA A 284 39.44 20.53 37.20
N PRO A 285 40.17 19.38 37.24
CA PRO A 285 39.84 18.25 38.13
C PRO A 285 40.00 18.51 39.65
N GLY A 286 40.51 19.69 40.04
CA GLY A 286 40.77 20.08 41.43
C GLY A 286 39.87 21.19 42.01
N GLY A 287 38.91 21.72 41.25
CA GLY A 287 38.00 22.76 41.73
C GLY A 287 37.12 22.26 42.88
N LYS A 288 37.23 22.85 44.08
CA LYS A 288 36.44 22.46 45.26
C LYS A 288 34.94 22.48 44.92
N LYS A 289 34.30 21.31 44.97
CA LYS A 289 32.85 21.17 44.76
C LYS A 289 32.08 21.94 45.84
N HIS A 290 31.63 23.16 45.53
CA HIS A 290 30.59 23.81 46.31
C HIS A 290 29.34 22.93 46.23
N ARG A 291 29.02 22.21 47.31
CA ARG A 291 27.77 21.46 47.43
C ARG A 291 26.62 22.47 47.43
N MET A 292 26.01 22.72 46.27
CA MET A 292 24.64 23.22 46.28
C MET A 292 23.80 22.22 47.08
N LYS A 293 23.14 22.73 48.12
CA LYS A 293 22.18 21.94 48.90
C LYS A 293 21.11 21.47 47.93
N ARG A 294 20.90 20.15 47.83
CA ARG A 294 19.69 19.63 47.20
C ARG A 294 18.51 20.15 48.02
N PHE A 295 17.74 21.07 47.45
CA PHE A 295 16.39 21.30 47.95
C PHE A 295 15.61 20.01 47.72
N VAL A 296 15.10 19.44 48.80
CA VAL A 296 14.19 18.31 48.74
C VAL A 296 12.88 18.86 48.20
N LEU A 297 12.51 18.51 46.97
CA LEU A 297 11.17 18.79 46.45
C LEU A 297 10.15 18.09 47.35
N THR A 298 9.44 18.88 48.15
CA THR A 298 8.24 18.43 48.85
C THR A 298 7.18 18.08 47.81
N LYS A 299 6.58 16.89 47.93
CA LYS A 299 5.48 16.45 47.06
C LYS A 299 4.34 17.49 47.09
N PRO A 300 3.76 17.88 45.95
CA PRO A 300 2.61 18.77 45.94
C PRO A 300 1.40 18.10 46.61
N LYS A 301 0.70 18.85 47.47
CA LYS A 301 -0.61 18.45 47.99
C LYS A 301 -1.65 18.58 46.88
N THR A 302 -2.19 17.46 46.41
CA THR A 302 -3.41 17.46 45.61
C THR A 302 -4.63 17.59 46.52
N THR A 303 -5.14 18.80 46.68
CA THR A 303 -6.46 19.06 47.29
C THR A 303 -7.42 19.57 46.23
N VAL A 304 -7.97 18.64 45.45
CA VAL A 304 -9.21 18.85 44.69
C VAL A 304 -10.06 17.61 44.91
N SER A 305 -11.01 17.71 45.85
CA SER A 305 -12.10 16.76 45.94
C SER A 305 -13.09 17.08 44.83
N ILE A 306 -13.36 16.11 43.96
CA ILE A 306 -14.56 16.07 43.14
C ILE A 306 -15.29 14.79 43.54
N GLU A 307 -16.56 14.95 43.87
CA GLU A 307 -17.47 13.88 44.25
C GLU A 307 -17.91 13.17 42.95
N ASP A 308 -17.60 11.89 42.82
CA ASP A 308 -18.23 11.01 41.84
C ASP A 308 -18.85 9.84 42.60
N ASP A 309 -20.16 9.91 42.77
CA ASP A 309 -20.99 8.90 43.40
C ASP A 309 -21.72 8.08 42.31
N VAL A 310 -22.15 6.87 42.66
CA VAL A 310 -23.04 5.99 41.85
C VAL A 310 -22.46 5.39 40.54
N PHE A 311 -21.80 4.23 40.64
CA PHE A 311 -22.48 2.95 40.38
C PHE A 311 -21.60 1.73 40.74
N HIS A 312 -22.12 0.85 41.60
CA HIS A 312 -21.53 -0.46 41.85
C HIS A 312 -21.95 -1.48 40.77
N THR A 313 -21.06 -2.43 40.46
CA THR A 313 -21.32 -3.86 40.73
C THR A 313 -20.01 -4.68 40.66
N PRO A 314 -19.85 -5.76 41.45
CA PRO A 314 -18.55 -6.42 41.61
C PRO A 314 -18.48 -7.83 41.00
N SER A 315 -17.27 -8.29 40.68
CA SER A 315 -16.90 -9.70 40.84
C SER A 315 -15.40 -9.88 41.04
N THR A 316 -15.05 -10.15 42.30
CA THR A 316 -14.00 -11.10 42.69
C THR A 316 -14.10 -12.40 41.86
N ILE A 317 -13.02 -13.13 41.58
CA ILE A 317 -12.33 -14.01 42.55
C ILE A 317 -10.87 -14.29 42.13
N SER A 318 -10.00 -14.34 43.15
CA SER A 318 -8.70 -15.04 43.33
C SER A 318 -8.12 -15.89 42.19
N SER A 319 -6.83 -15.81 41.83
CA SER A 319 -5.57 -15.90 42.61
C SER A 319 -5.07 -17.34 42.91
N SER A 320 -3.97 -17.74 42.24
CA SER A 320 -2.85 -18.60 42.69
C SER A 320 -1.86 -18.74 41.50
N TYR A 321 -0.59 -18.33 41.57
CA TYR A 321 0.59 -18.91 42.25
C TYR A 321 1.09 -20.28 41.73
N GLN A 322 1.95 -20.23 40.69
CA GLN A 322 3.28 -20.91 40.54
C GLN A 322 3.43 -22.47 40.68
N PRO A 323 4.58 -23.10 40.35
CA PRO A 323 5.24 -23.20 39.03
C PRO A 323 5.84 -24.63 38.73
N GLU A 324 6.73 -24.74 37.72
CA GLU A 324 7.79 -25.77 37.52
C GLU A 324 7.46 -27.20 37.00
N ASN A 325 8.46 -27.78 36.29
CA ASN A 325 8.65 -29.17 35.78
C ASN A 325 7.70 -29.68 34.66
N GLY A 326 8.11 -30.57 33.74
CA GLY A 326 9.46 -31.11 33.44
C GLY A 326 9.47 -32.57 32.94
N LEU A 327 10.11 -32.82 31.78
CA LEU A 327 10.69 -34.10 31.26
C LEU A 327 9.81 -35.24 30.66
N SER A 328 10.50 -36.06 29.84
CA SER A 328 10.13 -37.31 29.11
C SER A 328 9.04 -37.20 28.03
N GLU A 329 9.20 -37.62 26.75
CA GLU A 329 9.89 -38.75 26.06
C GLU A 329 9.17 -40.12 26.07
N GLU A 330 9.28 -40.78 24.90
CA GLU A 330 8.98 -42.17 24.51
C GLU A 330 7.53 -42.61 24.12
N ASP A 331 7.41 -42.86 22.80
CA ASP A 331 6.97 -44.10 22.14
C ASP A 331 5.53 -44.65 22.09
N SER A 332 5.12 -44.86 20.82
CA SER A 332 4.59 -46.11 20.25
C SER A 332 3.08 -46.32 19.99
N VAL A 333 2.81 -46.64 18.71
CA VAL A 333 1.93 -47.73 18.21
C VAL A 333 0.39 -47.62 18.31
N VAL A 334 -0.21 -47.45 17.12
CA VAL A 334 -1.42 -48.11 16.58
C VAL A 334 -2.66 -48.27 17.48
N SER A 335 -3.76 -47.61 17.09
CA SER A 335 -5.04 -48.31 16.79
C SER A 335 -6.06 -47.47 16.02
N THR A 336 -6.77 -48.13 15.10
CA THR A 336 -7.97 -47.63 14.40
C THR A 336 -9.18 -47.50 15.35
N PRO A 337 -10.23 -46.79 14.92
CA PRO A 337 -11.48 -47.54 14.72
C PRO A 337 -12.19 -47.29 13.37
N ARG A 338 -12.95 -48.32 12.95
CA ARG A 338 -13.88 -48.31 11.79
C ARG A 338 -15.27 -47.82 12.19
N SER A 339 -15.94 -47.06 11.32
CA SER A 339 -17.39 -47.10 11.01
C SER A 339 -17.68 -46.01 9.96
N SER A 340 -18.53 -46.14 8.93
CA SER A 340 -19.35 -47.24 8.42
C SER A 340 -19.53 -47.06 6.89
N LYS A 341 -19.79 -48.16 6.16
CA LYS A 341 -20.12 -48.10 4.72
C LYS A 341 -21.60 -47.84 4.53
N SER A 342 -21.97 -47.02 3.54
CA SER A 342 -23.12 -47.32 2.70
C SER A 342 -22.79 -46.96 1.24
N GLY A 343 -23.21 -47.81 0.33
CA GLY A 343 -23.03 -47.59 -1.10
C GLY A 343 -23.86 -48.63 -1.84
N ASN A 344 -24.65 -48.17 -2.81
CA ASN A 344 -25.31 -49.03 -3.78
C ASN A 344 -25.37 -48.29 -5.12
N ARG A 345 -24.69 -48.85 -6.12
CA ARG A 345 -24.93 -48.53 -7.53
C ARG A 345 -26.20 -49.26 -7.98
N VAL A 346 -27.04 -48.60 -8.77
CA VAL A 346 -28.08 -49.26 -9.58
C VAL A 346 -27.74 -48.98 -11.06
N PRO A 347 -27.75 -49.99 -11.95
CA PRO A 347 -27.46 -49.81 -13.36
C PRO A 347 -28.72 -49.41 -14.15
N LEU A 348 -28.57 -48.57 -15.17
CA LEU A 348 -29.64 -48.22 -16.11
C LEU A 348 -29.35 -48.79 -17.50
N THR A 349 -30.26 -49.64 -17.96
CA THR A 349 -30.30 -50.19 -19.33
C THR A 349 -31.27 -49.40 -20.21
N SER A 350 -31.03 -49.41 -21.53
CA SER A 350 -31.69 -48.57 -22.54
C SER A 350 -32.82 -49.35 -23.30
N PRO A 351 -33.36 -48.91 -24.48
CA PRO A 351 -34.64 -48.20 -24.57
C PRO A 351 -35.64 -48.83 -25.58
N ARG A 352 -36.83 -48.20 -25.80
CA ARG A 352 -37.64 -48.52 -27.02
C ARG A 352 -38.61 -47.41 -27.50
N GLY A 353 -38.40 -46.96 -28.75
CA GLY A 353 -39.40 -46.34 -29.66
C GLY A 353 -39.86 -44.89 -29.36
N GLY A 354 -40.08 -44.01 -30.34
CA GLY A 354 -39.82 -44.07 -31.79
C GLY A 354 -40.94 -43.45 -32.64
N LYS A 355 -40.86 -42.14 -32.99
CA LYS A 355 -41.69 -41.49 -34.04
C LYS A 355 -41.26 -40.07 -34.53
N ASN A 356 -40.08 -39.55 -34.18
CA ASN A 356 -39.71 -38.11 -34.37
C ASN A 356 -38.57 -37.82 -35.39
N ASN A 357 -38.33 -38.71 -36.36
CA ASN A 357 -37.09 -38.69 -37.17
C ASN A 357 -36.93 -37.53 -38.18
N LEU A 358 -37.95 -36.70 -38.43
CA LEU A 358 -37.81 -35.54 -39.35
C LEU A 358 -37.29 -34.30 -38.61
N LEU A 359 -37.91 -33.93 -37.50
CA LEU A 359 -37.50 -32.79 -36.67
C LEU A 359 -36.10 -32.98 -36.08
N GLN A 360 -35.75 -34.19 -35.63
CA GLN A 360 -34.39 -34.47 -35.13
C GLN A 360 -33.28 -34.28 -36.18
N ARG A 361 -33.60 -34.39 -37.48
CA ARG A 361 -32.61 -34.15 -38.54
C ARG A 361 -32.35 -32.65 -38.71
N GLU A 362 -33.39 -31.82 -38.73
CA GLU A 362 -33.25 -30.36 -38.73
C GLU A 362 -32.58 -29.83 -37.45
N GLU A 363 -32.92 -30.40 -36.29
CA GLU A 363 -32.30 -30.06 -35.00
C GLU A 363 -30.79 -30.35 -35.02
N LEU A 364 -30.39 -31.52 -35.53
CA LEU A 364 -28.99 -31.92 -35.67
C LEU A 364 -28.23 -31.05 -36.69
N GLU A 365 -28.90 -30.62 -37.75
CA GLU A 365 -28.34 -29.75 -38.78
C GLU A 365 -28.14 -28.31 -38.26
N LYS A 366 -29.11 -27.79 -37.49
CA LYS A 366 -28.97 -26.53 -36.72
C LYS A 366 -27.86 -26.61 -35.68
N GLN A 367 -27.74 -27.71 -34.93
CA GLN A 367 -26.66 -27.90 -33.95
C GLN A 367 -25.28 -27.91 -34.62
N LYS A 368 -25.12 -28.58 -35.77
CA LYS A 368 -23.89 -28.51 -36.57
C LYS A 368 -23.59 -27.10 -37.06
N GLN A 369 -24.60 -26.36 -37.51
CA GLN A 369 -24.41 -25.00 -38.00
C GLN A 369 -24.00 -24.04 -36.87
N ILE A 370 -24.59 -24.18 -35.68
CA ILE A 370 -24.16 -23.47 -34.46
C ILE A 370 -22.74 -23.87 -34.06
N GLN A 371 -22.36 -25.15 -34.19
CA GLN A 371 -21.02 -25.62 -33.87
C GLN A 371 -19.96 -25.02 -34.82
N VAL A 372 -20.27 -24.92 -36.13
CA VAL A 372 -19.41 -24.24 -37.11
C VAL A 372 -19.31 -22.75 -36.81
N GLU A 373 -20.42 -22.07 -36.51
CA GLU A 373 -20.43 -20.63 -36.18
C GLU A 373 -19.65 -20.33 -34.87
N LEU A 374 -19.73 -21.22 -33.88
CA LEU A 374 -18.93 -21.13 -32.65
C LEU A 374 -17.44 -21.37 -32.90
N GLN A 375 -17.10 -22.30 -33.79
CA GLN A 375 -15.72 -22.56 -34.17
C GLN A 375 -15.11 -21.38 -34.94
N GLU A 376 -15.84 -20.80 -35.90
CA GLU A 376 -15.44 -19.58 -36.62
C GLU A 376 -15.25 -18.39 -35.66
N LYS A 377 -16.16 -18.20 -34.70
CA LYS A 377 -16.00 -17.17 -33.65
C LYS A 377 -14.79 -17.42 -32.76
N PHE A 378 -14.48 -18.68 -32.45
CA PHE A 378 -13.30 -19.02 -31.66
C PHE A 378 -12.00 -18.73 -32.43
N GLU A 379 -11.94 -19.07 -33.72
CA GLU A 379 -10.81 -18.74 -34.60
C GLU A 379 -10.62 -17.22 -34.74
N ILE A 380 -11.70 -16.46 -34.92
CA ILE A 380 -11.67 -14.98 -34.93
C ILE A 380 -11.16 -14.40 -33.61
N LEU A 381 -11.64 -14.89 -32.47
CA LEU A 381 -11.17 -14.45 -31.14
C LEU A 381 -9.70 -14.81 -30.90
N GLN A 382 -9.27 -15.99 -31.34
CA GLN A 382 -7.88 -16.42 -31.24
C GLN A 382 -6.97 -15.52 -32.08
N GLU A 383 -7.37 -15.16 -33.31
CA GLU A 383 -6.60 -14.27 -34.17
C GLU A 383 -6.57 -12.82 -33.66
N GLN A 384 -7.71 -12.31 -33.15
CA GLN A 384 -7.74 -11.02 -32.45
C GLN A 384 -6.81 -10.99 -31.23
N THR A 385 -6.74 -12.09 -30.48
CA THR A 385 -5.83 -12.23 -29.33
C THR A 385 -4.36 -12.23 -29.77
N LYS A 386 -4.00 -12.92 -30.86
CA LYS A 386 -2.63 -12.86 -31.43
C LYS A 386 -2.27 -11.45 -31.88
N ILE A 387 -3.16 -10.75 -32.58
CA ILE A 387 -2.94 -9.37 -33.04
C ILE A 387 -2.75 -8.43 -31.84
N ALA A 388 -3.55 -8.59 -30.78
CA ALA A 388 -3.43 -7.81 -29.55
C ALA A 388 -2.10 -8.08 -28.82
N LEU A 389 -1.67 -9.34 -28.73
CA LEU A 389 -0.37 -9.73 -28.17
C LEU A 389 0.79 -9.14 -28.97
N HIS A 390 0.80 -9.31 -30.30
CA HIS A 390 1.86 -8.77 -31.15
C HIS A 390 1.95 -7.23 -31.09
N LYS A 391 0.80 -6.54 -31.00
CA LYS A 391 0.78 -5.09 -30.76
C LYS A 391 1.44 -4.72 -29.41
N LYS A 392 1.20 -5.50 -28.36
CA LYS A 392 1.82 -5.28 -27.03
C LYS A 392 3.30 -5.64 -26.99
N GLU A 393 3.74 -6.65 -27.76
CA GLU A 393 5.16 -6.94 -27.95
C GLU A 393 5.88 -5.77 -28.63
N ASN A 394 5.29 -5.18 -29.68
CA ASN A 394 5.86 -4.01 -30.36
C ASN A 394 5.99 -2.81 -29.40
N GLU A 395 4.94 -2.50 -28.63
CA GLU A 395 4.95 -1.45 -27.59
C GLU A 395 6.05 -1.71 -26.53
N ILE A 396 6.25 -2.96 -26.12
CA ILE A 396 7.36 -3.35 -25.24
C ILE A 396 8.74 -3.15 -25.90
N THR A 397 8.88 -3.41 -27.20
CA THR A 397 10.15 -3.15 -27.91
C THR A 397 10.46 -1.67 -28.05
N GLU A 398 9.46 -0.82 -28.31
CA GLU A 398 9.60 0.64 -28.37
C GLU A 398 10.00 1.20 -26.99
N LEU A 399 9.35 0.76 -25.91
CA LEU A 399 9.70 1.15 -24.54
C LEU A 399 11.13 0.70 -24.17
N LYS A 400 11.57 -0.50 -24.58
CA LYS A 400 12.96 -0.96 -24.39
C LYS A 400 13.98 -0.08 -25.12
N LEU A 401 13.69 0.32 -26.36
CA LEU A 401 14.53 1.25 -27.11
C LEU A 401 14.59 2.63 -26.45
N HIS A 402 13.46 3.13 -25.94
CA HIS A 402 13.41 4.41 -25.22
C HIS A 402 14.22 4.37 -23.91
N ILE A 403 14.08 3.31 -23.11
CA ILE A 403 14.88 3.11 -21.89
C ILE A 403 16.38 3.03 -22.22
N SER A 404 16.77 2.35 -23.30
CA SER A 404 18.16 2.31 -23.77
C SER A 404 18.69 3.70 -24.14
N SER A 405 17.87 4.52 -24.83
CA SER A 405 18.22 5.91 -25.17
C SER A 405 18.40 6.77 -23.92
N LEU A 406 17.48 6.72 -22.95
CA LEU A 406 17.61 7.44 -21.68
C LEU A 406 18.82 6.99 -20.87
N THR A 407 19.14 5.69 -20.88
CA THR A 407 20.32 5.15 -20.20
C THR A 407 21.62 5.69 -20.79
N ASN A 408 21.68 5.87 -22.11
CA ASN A 408 22.85 6.49 -22.77
C ASN A 408 22.94 8.00 -22.45
N GLN A 409 21.83 8.73 -22.46
CA GLN A 409 21.81 10.15 -22.06
C GLN A 409 22.23 10.36 -20.60
N LEU A 410 21.89 9.43 -19.70
CA LEU A 410 22.36 9.48 -18.32
C LEU A 410 23.89 9.29 -18.25
N LYS A 411 24.45 8.31 -18.96
CA LYS A 411 25.91 8.11 -19.03
C LYS A 411 26.64 9.33 -19.59
N GLU A 412 26.14 9.95 -20.65
CA GLU A 412 26.71 11.19 -21.21
C GLU A 412 26.68 12.35 -20.19
N LYS A 413 25.60 12.47 -19.39
CA LYS A 413 25.51 13.45 -18.31
C LYS A 413 26.42 13.13 -17.13
N GLU A 414 26.56 11.86 -16.74
CA GLU A 414 27.50 11.41 -15.71
C GLU A 414 28.95 11.69 -16.11
N GLU A 415 29.32 11.38 -17.36
CA GLU A 415 30.63 11.73 -17.93
C GLU A 415 30.85 13.25 -17.92
N THR A 416 29.84 14.03 -18.31
CA THR A 416 29.89 15.50 -18.24
C THR A 416 30.09 16.01 -16.81
N ILE A 417 29.38 15.45 -15.83
CA ILE A 417 29.51 15.81 -14.41
C ILE A 417 30.89 15.40 -13.85
N SER A 418 31.40 14.23 -14.24
CA SER A 418 32.74 13.76 -13.87
C SER A 418 33.82 14.69 -14.44
N ASN A 419 33.71 15.07 -15.72
CA ASN A 419 34.60 16.04 -16.36
C ASN A 419 34.54 17.43 -15.70
N MET A 420 33.34 17.93 -15.38
CA MET A 420 33.20 19.17 -14.61
C MET A 420 33.86 19.07 -13.23
N SER A 421 33.66 17.96 -12.51
CA SER A 421 34.24 17.74 -11.17
C SER A 421 35.77 17.65 -11.21
N ALA A 422 36.34 17.06 -12.26
CA ALA A 422 37.79 17.04 -12.50
C ALA A 422 38.33 18.46 -12.78
N THR A 423 37.66 19.24 -13.65
CA THR A 423 38.06 20.64 -13.91
C THR A 423 37.94 21.52 -12.67
N GLN A 424 36.86 21.39 -11.88
CA GLN A 424 36.67 22.13 -10.65
C GLN A 424 37.74 21.79 -9.59
N SER A 425 38.18 20.53 -9.55
CA SER A 425 39.28 20.08 -8.70
C SER A 425 40.61 20.71 -9.15
N SER A 426 40.90 20.76 -10.46
CA SER A 426 42.11 21.42 -11.01
C SER A 426 42.14 22.95 -10.83
N MET A 427 40.97 23.59 -10.73
CA MET A 427 40.87 25.05 -10.49
C MET A 427 41.09 25.44 -9.03
N ASN A 428 40.96 24.51 -8.09
CA ASN A 428 41.07 24.79 -6.66
C ASN A 428 42.52 25.04 -6.20
N ASP A 429 43.51 24.65 -7.00
CA ASP A 429 44.94 24.87 -6.74
C ASP A 429 45.45 26.25 -7.21
N SER A 430 44.61 27.08 -7.84
CA SER A 430 44.97 28.42 -8.35
C SER A 430 44.25 29.54 -7.61
N SER A 431 44.72 29.85 -6.40
CA SER A 431 44.07 30.71 -5.40
C SER A 431 44.10 32.23 -5.70
N ASN A 432 43.86 32.66 -6.95
CA ASN A 432 43.87 34.11 -7.28
C ASN A 432 42.96 34.54 -8.46
N ILE A 433 41.96 33.73 -8.84
CA ILE A 433 41.03 34.05 -9.97
C ILE A 433 39.56 34.05 -9.54
N HIS A 434 39.27 34.11 -8.23
CA HIS A 434 37.89 33.92 -7.74
C HIS A 434 36.94 35.07 -8.14
N ASP A 435 37.40 36.32 -8.10
CA ASP A 435 36.54 37.50 -8.30
C ASP A 435 36.21 37.82 -9.77
N GLN A 436 37.06 37.41 -10.73
CA GLN A 436 36.75 37.57 -12.16
C GLN A 436 35.73 36.53 -12.64
N VAL A 437 35.86 35.27 -12.20
CA VAL A 437 34.99 34.16 -12.66
C VAL A 437 33.55 34.30 -12.14
N ILE A 438 33.34 34.84 -10.94
CA ILE A 438 32.00 35.05 -10.37
C ILE A 438 31.17 36.04 -11.22
N ASN A 439 31.81 37.05 -11.83
CA ASN A 439 31.11 38.00 -12.71
C ASN A 439 30.79 37.42 -14.10
N GLU A 440 31.63 36.55 -14.66
CA GLU A 440 31.27 35.84 -15.91
C GLU A 440 30.18 34.78 -15.69
N TYR A 441 30.24 34.01 -14.60
CA TYR A 441 29.24 32.98 -14.32
C TYR A 441 27.83 33.55 -14.11
N LYS A 442 27.70 34.70 -13.43
CA LYS A 442 26.40 35.39 -13.31
C LYS A 442 25.86 35.88 -14.65
N LYS A 443 26.71 36.26 -15.60
CA LYS A 443 26.28 36.79 -16.91
C LYS A 443 25.92 35.69 -17.91
N LYS A 444 26.43 34.46 -17.73
CA LYS A 444 26.25 33.33 -18.67
C LYS A 444 25.13 32.35 -18.27
N LYS A 445 24.78 32.25 -16.98
CA LYS A 445 23.83 31.24 -16.47
C LYS A 445 22.34 31.59 -16.71
N GLN A 446 22.00 32.83 -17.03
CA GLN A 446 20.61 33.33 -17.07
C GLN A 446 20.10 33.70 -18.48
N SER A 447 20.74 33.20 -19.55
CA SER A 447 20.30 33.45 -20.93
C SER A 447 20.35 32.24 -21.87
N ILE A 448 21.09 31.17 -21.53
CA ILE A 448 21.35 30.05 -22.44
C ILE A 448 20.56 28.78 -22.07
N ASN A 449 20.19 28.59 -20.80
CA ASN A 449 19.47 27.40 -20.37
C ASN A 449 17.97 27.51 -20.72
N ASP A 450 17.33 28.59 -20.28
CA ASP A 450 15.92 28.88 -20.48
C ASP A 450 15.55 28.91 -21.98
N GLN A 451 16.46 29.42 -22.83
CA GLN A 451 16.24 29.46 -24.28
C GLN A 451 16.30 28.06 -24.93
N LYS A 452 17.10 27.13 -24.39
CA LYS A 452 17.16 25.74 -24.86
C LYS A 452 16.00 24.90 -24.36
N GLU A 453 15.58 25.08 -23.11
CA GLU A 453 14.38 24.41 -22.57
C GLU A 453 13.12 24.91 -23.29
N MET A 454 13.00 26.20 -23.56
CA MET A 454 11.90 26.78 -24.35
C MET A 454 11.88 26.22 -25.78
N GLN A 455 13.04 26.08 -26.45
CA GLN A 455 13.12 25.44 -27.76
C GLN A 455 12.75 23.94 -27.73
N LEU A 456 13.14 23.21 -26.67
CA LEU A 456 12.79 21.80 -26.51
C LEU A 456 11.28 21.61 -26.28
N ILE A 457 10.68 22.43 -25.43
CA ILE A 457 9.23 22.45 -25.19
C ILE A 457 8.49 22.81 -26.50
N GLN A 458 8.97 23.80 -27.24
CA GLN A 458 8.36 24.20 -28.51
C GLN A 458 8.46 23.10 -29.59
N ALA A 459 9.56 22.35 -29.63
CA ALA A 459 9.71 21.18 -30.50
C ALA A 459 8.78 20.01 -30.08
N GLN A 460 8.57 19.80 -28.77
CA GLN A 460 7.59 18.83 -28.27
C GLN A 460 6.15 19.21 -28.64
N PHE A 461 5.79 20.49 -28.56
CA PHE A 461 4.49 20.99 -28.98
C PHE A 461 4.23 20.80 -30.48
N GLU A 462 5.18 21.13 -31.36
CA GLU A 462 5.03 20.90 -32.80
C GLU A 462 4.96 19.40 -33.15
N ASN A 463 5.69 18.53 -32.44
CA ASN A 463 5.57 17.08 -32.62
C ASN A 463 4.19 16.54 -32.19
N MET A 464 3.65 16.97 -31.04
CA MET A 464 2.29 16.60 -30.61
C MET A 464 1.23 17.11 -31.59
N LYS A 465 1.35 18.38 -32.03
CA LYS A 465 0.45 18.99 -33.02
C LYS A 465 0.46 18.19 -34.33
N LYS A 466 1.63 17.83 -34.85
CA LYS A 466 1.75 16.98 -36.03
C LYS A 466 1.10 15.60 -35.83
N SER A 467 1.28 14.96 -34.67
CA SER A 467 0.63 13.69 -34.35
C SER A 467 -0.92 13.81 -34.36
N TYR A 468 -1.46 14.91 -33.83
CA TYR A 468 -2.91 15.15 -33.87
C TYR A 468 -3.41 15.50 -35.28
N GLU A 469 -2.64 16.24 -36.09
CA GLU A 469 -2.96 16.48 -37.50
C GLU A 469 -2.98 15.18 -38.31
N GLU A 470 -2.05 14.25 -38.05
CA GLU A 470 -2.03 12.91 -38.65
C GLU A 470 -3.22 12.04 -38.18
N GLU A 471 -3.58 12.04 -36.88
CA GLU A 471 -4.79 11.33 -36.42
C GLU A 471 -6.06 11.92 -37.04
N ILE A 472 -6.19 13.25 -37.08
CA ILE A 472 -7.32 13.94 -37.72
C ILE A 472 -7.39 13.57 -39.21
N ALA A 473 -6.25 13.49 -39.92
CA ALA A 473 -6.21 13.03 -41.30
C ALA A 473 -6.70 11.58 -41.44
N GLN A 474 -6.26 10.67 -40.58
CA GLN A 474 -6.71 9.27 -40.56
C GLN A 474 -8.23 9.17 -40.30
N LYS A 475 -8.75 9.83 -39.26
CA LYS A 475 -10.20 9.86 -38.96
C LYS A 475 -11.00 10.43 -40.14
N ASN A 476 -10.49 11.46 -40.81
CA ASN A 476 -11.12 12.02 -42.01
C ASN A 476 -11.11 11.05 -43.21
N THR A 477 -10.07 10.22 -43.37
CA THR A 477 -10.10 9.15 -44.39
C THR A 477 -11.12 8.06 -44.05
N GLU A 478 -11.26 7.69 -42.78
CA GLU A 478 -12.25 6.70 -42.34
C GLU A 478 -13.68 7.25 -42.45
N ILE A 479 -13.92 8.52 -42.10
CA ILE A 479 -15.19 9.20 -42.36
C ILE A 479 -15.51 9.20 -43.86
N LYS A 480 -14.53 9.45 -44.75
CA LYS A 480 -14.73 9.34 -46.21
C LYS A 480 -15.02 7.89 -46.65
N ARG A 481 -14.42 6.88 -46.02
CA ARG A 481 -14.71 5.45 -46.26
C ARG A 481 -16.14 5.10 -45.85
N LEU A 482 -16.55 5.46 -44.64
CA LEU A 482 -17.90 5.28 -44.11
C LEU A 482 -18.95 6.06 -44.91
N GLN A 483 -18.63 7.27 -45.39
CA GLN A 483 -19.49 8.02 -46.31
C GLN A 483 -19.62 7.37 -47.68
N LYS A 484 -18.55 6.75 -48.22
CA LYS A 484 -18.65 5.93 -49.45
C LYS A 484 -19.54 4.71 -49.24
N LEU A 485 -19.37 3.98 -48.13
CA LEU A 485 -20.21 2.84 -47.75
C LEU A 485 -21.68 3.24 -47.56
N SER A 486 -21.93 4.37 -46.88
CA SER A 486 -23.24 5.00 -46.72
C SER A 486 -23.87 5.37 -48.07
N LYS A 487 -23.08 5.89 -49.02
CA LYS A 487 -23.55 6.21 -50.37
C LYS A 487 -23.86 4.95 -51.20
N SER A 488 -23.06 3.88 -51.09
CA SER A 488 -23.40 2.59 -51.74
C SER A 488 -24.64 1.93 -51.14
N LEU A 489 -24.88 2.11 -49.83
CA LEU A 489 -26.11 1.66 -49.15
C LEU A 489 -27.33 2.55 -49.43
N LYS A 490 -27.12 3.75 -50.00
CA LYS A 490 -28.16 4.72 -50.38
C LYS A 490 -28.41 4.78 -51.90
N SER A 491 -28.23 3.65 -52.59
CA SER A 491 -28.93 3.39 -53.86
C SER A 491 -30.45 3.52 -53.64
N PRO A 492 -31.23 4.12 -54.56
CA PRO A 492 -32.48 4.78 -54.18
C PRO A 492 -33.66 3.82 -53.93
N VAL A 493 -33.83 3.38 -52.69
CA VAL A 493 -35.15 3.03 -52.16
C VAL A 493 -35.87 4.34 -51.85
N ASN A 494 -36.65 4.80 -52.82
CA ASN A 494 -37.31 6.10 -52.80
C ASN A 494 -38.63 6.04 -52.01
N SER A 495 -38.66 6.58 -50.80
CA SER A 495 -39.91 6.81 -50.05
C SER A 495 -39.78 7.99 -49.08
N ASN A 496 -39.91 9.20 -49.62
CA ASN A 496 -40.42 10.32 -48.81
C ASN A 496 -41.91 10.07 -48.54
N SER A 497 -42.33 10.21 -47.28
CA SER A 497 -43.74 10.19 -46.90
C SER A 497 -44.10 11.41 -46.08
N SER A 498 -44.75 12.38 -46.72
CA SER A 498 -45.79 13.17 -46.05
C SER A 498 -46.93 13.51 -47.02
N PHE A 499 -48.11 13.03 -46.62
CA PHE A 499 -49.45 13.50 -46.99
C PHE A 499 -50.12 13.15 -48.35
N SER A 500 -51.44 12.92 -48.21
CA SER A 500 -52.53 12.97 -49.19
C SER A 500 -52.69 11.88 -50.29
N SER A 501 -53.71 11.03 -50.05
CA SER A 501 -54.84 10.71 -50.95
C SER A 501 -54.67 10.08 -52.36
N ARG A 502 -55.50 9.05 -52.59
CA ARG A 502 -56.06 8.53 -53.88
C ARG A 502 -55.14 7.77 -54.85
N GLY A 503 -55.37 6.45 -54.90
CA GLY A 503 -55.67 5.76 -56.17
C GLY A 503 -54.60 4.83 -56.76
N SER A 504 -55.08 3.89 -57.58
CA SER A 504 -54.33 2.93 -58.42
C SER A 504 -53.66 1.74 -57.70
N SER A 505 -54.35 0.60 -57.74
CA SER A 505 -53.79 -0.73 -57.43
C SER A 505 -52.92 -1.22 -58.58
N ARG A 506 -51.60 -1.34 -58.36
CA ARG A 506 -50.73 -2.11 -59.26
C ARG A 506 -50.72 -3.57 -58.83
N GLN A 507 -51.28 -4.42 -59.68
CA GLN A 507 -51.42 -5.87 -59.43
C GLN A 507 -50.06 -6.59 -59.52
N CYS A 508 -49.90 -7.64 -58.72
CA CYS A 508 -48.71 -8.49 -58.74
C CYS A 508 -48.61 -9.28 -60.06
N PRO A 509 -47.43 -9.35 -60.71
CA PRO A 509 -47.27 -10.01 -62.01
C PRO A 509 -47.54 -11.54 -62.00
N ASN A 510 -47.54 -12.20 -60.83
CA ASN A 510 -47.96 -13.61 -60.74
C ASN A 510 -49.49 -13.78 -60.72
N CYS A 511 -50.27 -12.79 -60.30
CA CYS A 511 -51.73 -12.90 -60.28
C CYS A 511 -52.34 -12.90 -61.69
N PHE A 512 -51.74 -12.15 -62.62
CA PHE A 512 -52.22 -12.05 -64.01
C PHE A 512 -52.11 -13.40 -64.75
N LYS A 513 -51.02 -14.15 -64.53
CA LYS A 513 -50.81 -15.48 -65.16
C LYS A 513 -51.82 -16.52 -64.68
N LEU A 514 -52.13 -16.54 -63.39
CA LEU A 514 -53.17 -17.40 -62.82
C LEU A 514 -54.56 -17.07 -63.38
N GLN A 515 -54.87 -15.79 -63.57
CA GLN A 515 -56.15 -15.37 -64.12
C GLN A 515 -56.30 -15.76 -65.60
N GLN A 516 -55.24 -15.64 -66.42
CA GLN A 516 -55.22 -16.18 -67.79
C GLN A 516 -55.49 -17.69 -67.86
N GLN A 517 -54.89 -18.48 -66.97
CA GLN A 517 -55.08 -19.94 -66.94
C GLN A 517 -56.52 -20.33 -66.55
N VAL A 518 -57.15 -19.58 -65.63
CA VAL A 518 -58.56 -19.79 -65.26
C VAL A 518 -59.50 -19.51 -66.44
N ASP A 519 -59.22 -18.47 -67.23
CA ASP A 519 -60.08 -18.10 -68.37
C ASP A 519 -59.87 -19.00 -69.60
N GLU A 520 -58.67 -19.56 -69.82
CA GLU A 520 -58.46 -20.64 -70.80
C GLU A 520 -59.23 -21.92 -70.45
N LEU A 521 -59.24 -22.32 -69.17
CA LEU A 521 -60.00 -23.49 -68.71
C LEU A 521 -61.51 -23.28 -68.83
N LYS A 522 -62.01 -22.06 -68.56
CA LYS A 522 -63.42 -21.70 -68.81
C LYS A 522 -63.78 -21.77 -70.30
N LYS A 523 -62.91 -21.29 -71.21
CA LYS A 523 -63.14 -21.43 -72.65
C LYS A 523 -63.23 -22.89 -73.10
N LYS A 524 -62.35 -23.77 -72.59
CA LYS A 524 -62.38 -25.21 -72.94
C LYS A 524 -63.64 -25.94 -72.44
N LYS A 525 -64.33 -25.44 -71.42
CA LYS A 525 -65.57 -26.04 -70.89
C LYS A 525 -66.82 -25.74 -71.74
N VAL A 526 -66.73 -24.86 -72.76
CA VAL A 526 -67.88 -24.41 -73.58
C VAL A 526 -67.89 -25.03 -74.99
N SER A 527 -66.94 -25.91 -75.32
CA SER A 527 -66.73 -26.39 -76.71
C SER A 527 -66.95 -27.89 -76.94
N ILE A 528 -67.57 -28.61 -76.00
CA ILE A 528 -68.00 -29.99 -76.21
C ILE A 528 -69.53 -30.06 -76.06
N SER A 529 -70.22 -29.76 -77.16
CA SER A 529 -71.66 -29.97 -77.30
C SER A 529 -71.94 -31.46 -77.45
N GLN A 530 -72.13 -32.16 -76.32
CA GLN A 530 -72.64 -33.54 -76.34
C GLN A 530 -74.12 -33.62 -76.76
N GLN A 531 -74.77 -32.46 -76.92
CA GLN A 531 -76.15 -32.36 -77.37
C GLN A 531 -76.33 -32.78 -78.83
N ASP A 532 -75.39 -32.41 -79.71
CA ASP A 532 -75.43 -32.76 -81.14
C ASP A 532 -75.23 -34.26 -81.39
N GLU A 533 -74.57 -34.97 -80.47
CA GLU A 533 -74.38 -36.42 -80.54
C GLU A 533 -75.60 -37.17 -79.98
N ILE A 534 -76.22 -36.65 -78.91
CA ILE A 534 -77.49 -37.14 -78.37
C ILE A 534 -78.62 -37.02 -79.38
N ASP A 535 -78.74 -35.90 -80.08
CA ASP A 535 -79.86 -35.67 -81.00
C ASP A 535 -79.69 -36.47 -82.32
N ARG A 536 -78.46 -36.76 -82.76
CA ARG A 536 -78.18 -37.76 -83.82
C ARG A 536 -78.57 -39.18 -83.42
N LEU A 537 -78.32 -39.57 -82.17
CA LEU A 537 -78.70 -40.90 -81.66
C LEU A 537 -80.22 -41.04 -81.55
N LYS A 538 -80.93 -40.01 -81.11
CA LYS A 538 -82.41 -39.98 -81.11
C LYS A 538 -82.98 -40.15 -82.52
N GLN A 539 -82.48 -39.38 -83.49
CA GLN A 539 -82.95 -39.46 -84.88
C GLN A 539 -82.79 -40.88 -85.47
N LYS A 540 -81.67 -41.54 -85.15
CA LYS A 540 -81.39 -42.92 -85.58
C LYS A 540 -82.28 -43.98 -84.89
N ILE A 541 -82.76 -43.71 -83.68
CA ILE A 541 -83.77 -44.56 -83.01
C ILE A 541 -85.12 -44.40 -83.70
N THR A 542 -85.55 -43.17 -84.03
CA THR A 542 -86.82 -42.92 -84.73
C THR A 542 -86.84 -43.55 -86.14
N GLU A 543 -85.70 -43.58 -86.84
CA GLU A 543 -85.57 -44.28 -88.12
C GLU A 543 -85.73 -45.81 -87.96
N LEU A 544 -85.12 -46.41 -86.94
CA LEU A 544 -85.20 -47.86 -86.67
C LEU A 544 -86.59 -48.31 -86.19
N GLU A 545 -87.33 -47.48 -85.44
CA GLU A 545 -88.71 -47.78 -85.02
C GLU A 545 -89.72 -47.77 -86.20
N SER A 546 -89.37 -47.13 -87.32
CA SER A 546 -90.24 -47.05 -88.51
C SER A 546 -90.14 -48.27 -89.46
N ALA A 547 -89.14 -49.13 -89.27
CA ALA A 547 -88.83 -50.25 -90.17
C ALA A 547 -89.19 -51.61 -89.55
N ARG A 548 -90.48 -52.00 -89.60
CA ARG A 548 -90.90 -53.40 -89.40
C ARG A 548 -90.79 -54.22 -90.69
N PRO A 549 -89.98 -55.27 -90.72
CA PRO A 549 -90.23 -56.45 -91.54
C PRO A 549 -90.77 -57.59 -90.66
N ASP A 550 -91.99 -58.04 -90.91
CA ASP A 550 -92.53 -59.28 -90.33
C ASP A 550 -91.67 -60.46 -90.82
N THR A 551 -90.73 -60.87 -89.97
CA THR A 551 -89.79 -61.96 -90.27
C THR A 551 -89.76 -62.91 -89.09
N ILE A 552 -90.05 -64.18 -89.34
CA ILE A 552 -90.12 -65.22 -88.31
C ILE A 552 -88.70 -65.51 -87.82
N TYR A 553 -88.33 -64.98 -86.66
CA TYR A 553 -87.05 -65.24 -86.01
C TYR A 553 -86.92 -66.72 -85.65
N THR A 554 -85.73 -67.27 -85.89
CA THR A 554 -85.44 -68.66 -85.55
C THR A 554 -84.97 -68.78 -84.10
N SER A 555 -85.07 -69.98 -83.51
CA SER A 555 -84.77 -70.19 -82.09
C SER A 555 -83.35 -69.77 -81.67
N VAL A 556 -82.40 -69.71 -82.61
CA VAL A 556 -81.01 -69.32 -82.39
C VAL A 556 -80.88 -67.80 -82.17
N ASP A 557 -81.71 -67.00 -82.84
CA ASP A 557 -81.68 -65.54 -82.70
C ASP A 557 -82.16 -65.13 -81.29
N ILE A 558 -83.14 -65.85 -80.74
CA ILE A 558 -83.68 -65.63 -79.39
C ILE A 558 -82.61 -65.87 -78.32
N GLU A 559 -81.79 -66.93 -78.45
CA GLU A 559 -80.67 -67.17 -77.53
C GLU A 559 -79.60 -66.07 -77.63
N GLN A 560 -79.28 -65.57 -78.83
CA GLN A 560 -78.37 -64.43 -78.99
C GLN A 560 -78.91 -63.15 -78.35
N TYR A 561 -80.22 -62.88 -78.48
CA TYR A 561 -80.84 -61.76 -77.78
C TYR A 561 -80.86 -61.96 -76.26
N GLN A 562 -81.05 -63.18 -75.75
CA GLN A 562 -80.99 -63.47 -74.31
C GLN A 562 -79.57 -63.27 -73.74
N ILE A 563 -78.53 -63.75 -74.44
CA ILE A 563 -77.13 -63.49 -74.06
C ILE A 563 -76.87 -61.99 -74.03
N LYS A 564 -77.32 -61.26 -75.06
CA LYS A 564 -77.14 -59.81 -75.16
C LYS A 564 -77.93 -59.02 -74.11
N ILE A 565 -79.09 -59.52 -73.69
CA ILE A 565 -79.83 -58.99 -72.53
C ILE A 565 -79.02 -59.21 -71.26
N GLY A 566 -78.44 -60.39 -71.03
CA GLY A 566 -77.56 -60.65 -69.89
C GLY A 566 -76.30 -59.77 -69.85
N GLU A 567 -75.65 -59.54 -71.00
CA GLU A 567 -74.53 -58.58 -71.12
C GLU A 567 -74.96 -57.14 -70.82
N LEU A 568 -76.15 -56.73 -71.27
CA LEU A 568 -76.73 -55.42 -70.97
C LEU A 568 -77.10 -55.29 -69.48
N GLU A 569 -77.67 -56.33 -68.87
CA GLU A 569 -77.94 -56.37 -67.42
C GLU A 569 -76.64 -56.31 -66.60
N GLU A 570 -75.58 -57.01 -67.01
CA GLU A 570 -74.27 -56.89 -66.37
C GLU A 570 -73.69 -55.46 -66.49
N THR A 571 -73.77 -54.83 -67.67
CA THR A 571 -73.29 -53.45 -67.83
C THR A 571 -74.15 -52.45 -67.06
N ILE A 572 -75.47 -52.63 -66.98
CA ILE A 572 -76.36 -51.84 -66.12
C ILE A 572 -75.97 -52.01 -64.65
N ASN A 573 -75.74 -53.23 -64.18
CA ASN A 573 -75.33 -53.50 -62.79
C ASN A 573 -73.96 -52.88 -62.47
N ARG A 574 -73.00 -52.93 -63.40
CA ARG A 574 -71.70 -52.25 -63.25
C ARG A 574 -71.87 -50.72 -63.19
N LEU A 575 -72.63 -50.13 -64.11
CA LEU A 575 -72.90 -48.68 -64.11
C LEU A 575 -73.67 -48.23 -62.86
N GLN A 576 -74.63 -49.02 -62.36
CA GLN A 576 -75.33 -48.74 -61.09
C GLN A 576 -74.42 -48.91 -59.87
N LYS A 577 -73.37 -49.72 -59.95
CA LYS A 577 -72.34 -49.80 -58.91
C LYS A 577 -71.44 -48.57 -58.98
N ASP A 578 -70.89 -48.25 -60.15
CA ASP A 578 -70.03 -47.08 -60.36
C ASP A 578 -70.75 -45.76 -60.00
N LEU A 579 -72.06 -45.66 -60.26
CA LEU A 579 -72.89 -44.53 -59.85
C LEU A 579 -73.05 -44.44 -58.32
N ARG A 580 -73.18 -45.57 -57.62
CA ARG A 580 -73.19 -45.60 -56.14
C ARG A 580 -71.81 -45.30 -55.54
N ASP A 581 -70.75 -45.85 -56.11
CA ASP A 581 -69.37 -45.63 -55.67
C ASP A 581 -68.97 -44.14 -55.88
N THR A 582 -69.41 -43.52 -56.99
CA THR A 582 -69.22 -42.08 -57.24
C THR A 582 -70.12 -41.17 -56.38
N GLN A 583 -71.36 -41.58 -56.07
CA GLN A 583 -72.19 -40.89 -55.08
C GLN A 583 -71.57 -40.93 -53.69
N ALA A 584 -71.10 -42.10 -53.23
CA ALA A 584 -70.42 -42.24 -51.94
C ALA A 584 -69.13 -41.40 -51.88
N ALA A 585 -68.34 -41.36 -52.96
CA ALA A 585 -67.16 -40.49 -53.05
C ALA A 585 -67.51 -38.99 -53.06
N LEU A 586 -68.65 -38.62 -53.67
CA LEU A 586 -69.16 -37.24 -53.64
C LEU A 586 -69.60 -36.86 -52.22
N GLU A 587 -70.41 -37.69 -51.55
CA GLU A 587 -70.82 -37.49 -50.15
C GLU A 587 -69.62 -37.41 -49.20
N GLU A 588 -68.60 -38.27 -49.38
CA GLU A 588 -67.36 -38.18 -48.59
C GLU A 588 -66.62 -36.85 -48.86
N SER A 589 -66.61 -36.37 -50.11
CA SER A 589 -66.01 -35.09 -50.45
C SER A 589 -66.79 -33.91 -49.85
N GLU A 590 -68.12 -33.97 -49.84
CA GLU A 590 -69.00 -32.96 -49.23
C GLU A 590 -68.84 -32.93 -47.70
N GLN A 591 -68.76 -34.09 -47.05
CA GLN A 591 -68.44 -34.18 -45.62
C GLN A 591 -67.04 -33.61 -45.31
N ARG A 592 -66.05 -33.84 -46.17
CA ARG A 592 -64.72 -33.22 -46.04
C ARG A 592 -64.79 -31.69 -46.22
N PHE A 593 -65.64 -31.18 -47.12
CA PHE A 593 -65.89 -29.74 -47.26
C PHE A 593 -66.63 -29.13 -46.06
N PHE A 594 -67.59 -29.85 -45.46
CA PHE A 594 -68.29 -29.41 -44.23
C PHE A 594 -67.35 -29.29 -43.02
N ASN A 595 -66.25 -30.05 -42.99
CA ASN A 595 -65.21 -29.95 -41.96
C ASN A 595 -64.14 -28.87 -42.28
N PHE A 596 -64.16 -28.26 -43.47
CA PHE A 596 -63.19 -27.24 -43.86
C PHE A 596 -63.23 -25.95 -43.02
N PRO A 597 -64.41 -25.43 -42.59
CA PRO A 597 -64.47 -24.27 -41.68
C PRO A 597 -63.79 -24.50 -40.33
N ASP A 598 -63.88 -25.71 -39.76
CA ASP A 598 -63.19 -26.05 -38.51
C ASP A 598 -61.66 -26.14 -38.73
N ALA A 599 -61.22 -26.73 -39.85
CA ALA A 599 -59.80 -26.72 -40.22
C ALA A 599 -59.26 -25.29 -40.43
N GLU A 600 -60.05 -24.40 -41.07
CA GLU A 600 -59.69 -22.99 -41.23
C GLU A 600 -59.65 -22.26 -39.88
N GLN A 601 -60.61 -22.51 -38.98
CA GLN A 601 -60.66 -21.90 -37.65
C GLN A 601 -59.46 -22.34 -36.79
N ARG A 602 -59.08 -23.63 -36.85
CA ARG A 602 -57.86 -24.14 -36.20
C ARG A 602 -56.60 -23.48 -36.76
N LEU A 603 -56.48 -23.34 -38.08
CA LEU A 603 -55.36 -22.65 -38.73
C LEU A 603 -55.29 -21.16 -38.32
N ARG A 604 -56.43 -20.46 -38.27
CA ARG A 604 -56.51 -19.08 -37.79
C ARG A 604 -56.04 -18.97 -36.33
N ALA A 605 -56.50 -19.85 -35.45
CA ALA A 605 -56.07 -19.90 -34.05
C ALA A 605 -54.56 -20.17 -33.91
N THR A 606 -54.00 -21.12 -34.69
CA THR A 606 -52.55 -21.38 -34.71
C THR A 606 -51.75 -20.17 -35.22
N VAL A 607 -52.23 -19.47 -36.25
CA VAL A 607 -51.57 -18.25 -36.76
C VAL A 607 -51.65 -17.10 -35.73
N GLU A 608 -52.74 -16.99 -34.99
CA GLU A 608 -52.90 -15.99 -33.93
C GLU A 608 -51.99 -16.30 -32.72
N GLN A 609 -51.88 -17.56 -32.32
CA GLN A 609 -50.91 -18.02 -31.31
C GLN A 609 -49.46 -17.75 -31.75
N LEU A 610 -49.07 -18.10 -32.98
CA LEU A 610 -47.74 -17.79 -33.51
C LEU A 610 -47.45 -16.28 -33.58
N ARG A 611 -48.50 -15.43 -33.73
CA ARG A 611 -48.37 -13.97 -33.63
C ARG A 611 -48.18 -13.52 -32.19
N SER A 612 -48.92 -14.06 -31.22
CA SER A 612 -48.71 -13.72 -29.79
C SER A 612 -47.32 -14.15 -29.33
N ASP A 613 -46.88 -15.35 -29.68
CA ASP A 613 -45.58 -15.91 -29.28
C ASP A 613 -44.45 -15.07 -29.88
N LYS A 614 -44.55 -14.66 -31.15
CA LYS A 614 -43.61 -13.73 -31.79
C LYS A 614 -43.55 -12.37 -31.09
N ILE A 615 -44.68 -11.85 -30.59
CA ILE A 615 -44.72 -10.59 -29.82
C ILE A 615 -44.05 -10.77 -28.46
N VAL A 616 -44.27 -11.89 -27.78
CA VAL A 616 -43.62 -12.21 -26.49
C VAL A 616 -42.10 -12.35 -26.69
N SER A 617 -41.64 -13.15 -27.66
CA SER A 617 -40.22 -13.29 -27.97
C SER A 617 -39.57 -11.95 -28.34
N ALA A 618 -40.25 -11.08 -29.09
CA ALA A 618 -39.72 -9.75 -29.42
C ALA A 618 -39.58 -8.84 -28.18
N ARG A 619 -40.47 -8.95 -27.19
CA ARG A 619 -40.34 -8.25 -25.90
C ARG A 619 -39.18 -8.80 -25.08
N GLU A 620 -39.02 -10.12 -25.01
CA GLU A 620 -37.93 -10.77 -24.29
C GLU A 620 -36.56 -10.44 -24.89
N ILE A 621 -36.42 -10.45 -26.23
CA ILE A 621 -35.20 -10.02 -26.92
C ILE A 621 -34.90 -8.55 -26.60
N LYS A 622 -35.91 -7.67 -26.59
CA LYS A 622 -35.72 -6.25 -26.24
C LYS A 622 -35.25 -6.09 -24.80
N GLN A 623 -35.82 -6.85 -23.85
CA GLN A 623 -35.39 -6.86 -22.45
C GLN A 623 -33.93 -7.34 -22.31
N LYS A 624 -33.59 -8.51 -22.88
CA LYS A 624 -32.21 -9.05 -22.85
C LYS A 624 -31.21 -8.12 -23.51
N THR A 625 -31.61 -7.39 -24.57
CA THR A 625 -30.76 -6.35 -25.19
C THR A 625 -30.51 -5.18 -24.25
N GLN A 626 -31.51 -4.78 -23.45
CA GLN A 626 -31.36 -3.74 -22.44
C GLN A 626 -30.49 -4.19 -21.25
N GLU A 627 -30.63 -5.44 -20.81
CA GLU A 627 -29.78 -6.06 -19.78
C GLU A 627 -28.31 -6.21 -20.23
N LEU A 628 -28.07 -6.62 -21.48
CA LEU A 628 -26.73 -6.64 -22.07
C LEU A 628 -26.12 -5.23 -22.14
N LYS A 629 -26.94 -4.20 -22.43
CA LYS A 629 -26.47 -2.82 -22.41
C LYS A 629 -26.05 -2.39 -21.00
N THR A 630 -26.88 -2.62 -19.97
CA THR A 630 -26.52 -2.21 -18.60
C THR A 630 -25.32 -2.99 -18.05
N LEU A 631 -25.12 -4.24 -18.45
CA LEU A 631 -23.90 -5.00 -18.15
C LEU A 631 -22.67 -4.43 -18.88
N SER A 632 -22.82 -4.02 -20.14
CA SER A 632 -21.75 -3.34 -20.90
C SER A 632 -21.36 -2.00 -20.26
N ASP A 633 -22.35 -1.19 -19.86
CA ASP A 633 -22.13 0.10 -19.22
C ASP A 633 -21.36 -0.09 -17.88
N ARG A 634 -21.79 -1.05 -17.03
CA ARG A 634 -21.07 -1.45 -15.79
C ARG A 634 -19.66 -1.97 -16.02
N LEU A 635 -19.41 -2.70 -17.11
CA LEU A 635 -18.06 -3.15 -17.46
C LEU A 635 -17.16 -1.96 -17.80
N THR A 636 -17.66 -0.96 -18.52
CA THR A 636 -16.88 0.26 -18.81
C THR A 636 -16.62 1.10 -17.56
N GLU A 637 -17.58 1.20 -16.65
CA GLU A 637 -17.41 1.84 -15.34
C GLU A 637 -16.33 1.13 -14.50
N SER A 638 -16.38 -0.20 -14.41
CA SER A 638 -15.34 -1.00 -13.74
C SER A 638 -13.95 -0.82 -14.37
N GLN A 639 -13.86 -0.67 -15.69
CA GLN A 639 -12.60 -0.37 -16.38
C GLN A 639 -12.07 1.04 -16.06
N LEU A 640 -12.94 2.04 -15.93
CA LEU A 640 -12.57 3.39 -15.50
C LEU A 640 -12.06 3.40 -14.05
N ILE A 641 -12.76 2.72 -13.13
CA ILE A 641 -12.34 2.59 -11.72
C ILE A 641 -10.97 1.91 -11.64
N ASN A 642 -10.74 0.82 -12.38
CA ASN A 642 -9.44 0.15 -12.43
C ASN A 642 -8.32 1.05 -12.95
N LYS A 643 -8.59 1.88 -13.98
CA LYS A 643 -7.62 2.85 -14.49
C LYS A 643 -7.30 3.93 -13.46
N GLU A 644 -8.31 4.40 -12.74
CA GLU A 644 -8.12 5.40 -11.69
C GLU A 644 -7.30 4.87 -10.50
N LEU A 645 -7.59 3.63 -10.05
CA LEU A 645 -6.75 2.95 -9.05
C LEU A 645 -5.31 2.75 -9.52
N GLN A 646 -5.08 2.48 -10.81
CA GLN A 646 -3.73 2.44 -11.38
C GLN A 646 -3.03 3.80 -11.36
N ASN A 647 -3.74 4.90 -11.68
CA ASN A 647 -3.19 6.25 -11.57
C ASN A 647 -2.81 6.59 -10.13
N GLN A 648 -3.66 6.25 -9.15
CA GLN A 648 -3.41 6.47 -7.73
C GLN A 648 -2.19 5.67 -7.24
N LEU A 649 -2.03 4.42 -7.69
CA LEU A 649 -0.84 3.62 -7.41
C LEU A 649 0.44 4.16 -8.05
N ILE A 650 0.35 4.83 -9.22
CA ILE A 650 1.49 5.52 -9.83
C ILE A 650 1.84 6.77 -9.01
N LYS A 651 0.86 7.61 -8.69
CA LYS A 651 1.05 8.82 -7.85
C LYS A 651 1.66 8.50 -6.49
N ALA A 652 1.17 7.46 -5.81
CA ALA A 652 1.72 7.00 -4.53
C ALA A 652 3.17 6.47 -4.65
N ARG A 653 3.56 5.93 -5.81
CA ARG A 653 4.96 5.54 -6.09
C ARG A 653 5.84 6.75 -6.33
N GLU A 654 5.36 7.75 -7.08
CA GLU A 654 6.05 9.00 -7.35
C GLU A 654 6.30 9.80 -6.06
N GLU A 655 5.28 9.93 -5.21
CA GLU A 655 5.38 10.51 -3.87
C GLU A 655 6.40 9.74 -3.00
N ALA A 656 6.33 8.40 -2.99
CA ALA A 656 7.30 7.57 -2.26
C ALA A 656 8.74 7.67 -2.80
N THR A 657 8.94 7.94 -4.09
CA THR A 657 10.28 8.27 -4.62
C THR A 657 10.72 9.68 -4.22
N SER A 658 9.85 10.68 -4.28
CA SER A 658 10.17 12.05 -3.83
C SER A 658 10.63 12.07 -2.37
N CYS A 659 9.93 11.36 -1.47
CA CYS A 659 10.33 11.26 -0.06
C CYS A 659 11.68 10.56 0.14
N ARG A 660 12.06 9.62 -0.74
CA ARG A 660 13.40 8.98 -0.70
C ARG A 660 14.49 9.94 -1.15
N ASP A 661 14.26 10.67 -2.23
CA ASP A 661 15.21 11.64 -2.77
C ASP A 661 15.44 12.80 -1.78
N GLU A 662 14.37 13.30 -1.14
CA GLU A 662 14.46 14.25 -0.02
C GLU A 662 15.27 13.68 1.16
N SER A 663 14.98 12.44 1.58
CA SER A 663 15.73 11.76 2.64
C SER A 663 17.22 11.65 2.31
N GLU A 664 17.57 11.35 1.04
CA GLU A 664 18.95 11.30 0.59
C GLU A 664 19.61 12.68 0.60
N ILE A 665 18.91 13.75 0.22
CA ILE A 665 19.38 15.13 0.34
C ILE A 665 19.68 15.49 1.80
N TYR A 666 18.78 15.16 2.74
CA TYR A 666 19.02 15.38 4.17
C TYR A 666 20.23 14.58 4.70
N ARG A 667 20.39 13.33 4.22
CA ARG A 667 21.56 12.50 4.55
C ARG A 667 22.86 13.14 4.04
N ARG A 668 22.94 13.50 2.75
CA ARG A 668 24.12 14.17 2.16
C ARG A 668 24.46 15.47 2.89
N LYS A 669 23.46 16.26 3.27
CA LYS A 669 23.63 17.50 4.06
C LYS A 669 24.17 17.21 5.47
N THR A 670 23.75 16.12 6.10
CA THR A 670 24.23 15.68 7.41
C THR A 670 25.68 15.18 7.34
N GLU A 671 26.02 14.44 6.28
CA GLU A 671 27.39 14.01 5.97
C GLU A 671 28.31 15.22 5.71
N GLU A 672 27.86 16.25 4.97
CA GLU A 672 28.60 17.51 4.76
C GLU A 672 28.82 18.30 6.07
N ILE A 673 27.78 18.42 6.91
CA ILE A 673 27.90 19.06 8.23
C ILE A 673 28.90 18.32 9.12
N THR A 674 28.87 16.99 9.11
CA THR A 674 29.80 16.14 9.85
C THR A 674 31.24 16.30 9.33
N LYS A 675 31.42 16.34 8.01
CA LYS A 675 32.72 16.62 7.38
C LYS A 675 33.29 17.97 7.81
N LYS A 676 32.50 19.05 7.72
CA LYS A 676 32.92 20.40 8.16
C LYS A 676 33.21 20.48 9.67
N ALA A 677 32.49 19.73 10.50
CA ALA A 677 32.77 19.63 11.93
C ALA A 677 34.11 18.92 12.18
N ASN A 678 34.40 17.84 11.47
CA ASN A 678 35.67 17.12 11.55
C ASN A 678 36.85 17.96 11.04
N GLU A 679 36.67 18.72 9.96
CA GLU A 679 37.68 19.68 9.45
C GLU A 679 37.98 20.77 10.49
N LYS A 680 36.95 21.36 11.12
CA LYS A 680 37.14 22.34 12.20
C LYS A 680 37.83 21.74 13.43
N ASN A 681 37.43 20.53 13.86
CA ASN A 681 38.12 19.84 14.95
C ASN A 681 39.59 19.58 14.61
N GLY A 682 39.89 19.19 13.36
CA GLY A 682 41.25 19.02 12.87
C GLY A 682 42.09 20.31 12.91
N LEU A 683 41.49 21.46 12.61
CA LEU A 683 42.15 22.77 12.77
C LEU A 683 42.41 23.10 14.25
N ILE A 684 41.39 22.98 15.11
CA ILE A 684 41.52 23.23 16.56
C ILE A 684 42.62 22.36 17.18
N ILE A 685 42.73 21.09 16.78
CA ILE A 685 43.79 20.18 17.25
C ILE A 685 45.18 20.64 16.77
N ARG A 686 45.32 21.13 15.53
CA ARG A 686 46.60 21.68 15.04
C ARG A 686 47.00 22.94 15.80
N ASP A 687 46.06 23.87 16.01
CA ASP A 687 46.32 25.12 16.72
C ASP A 687 46.68 24.87 18.19
N ALA A 688 45.98 23.94 18.85
CA ALA A 688 46.31 23.49 20.19
C ALA A 688 47.70 22.85 20.26
N ASN A 689 48.05 21.97 19.31
CA ASN A 689 49.38 21.36 19.24
C ASN A 689 50.49 22.38 18.97
N ALA A 690 50.22 23.41 18.14
CA ALA A 690 51.15 24.51 17.90
C ALA A 690 51.35 25.36 19.17
N ALA A 691 50.28 25.66 19.90
CA ALA A 691 50.35 26.37 21.18
C ALA A 691 51.11 25.56 22.25
N VAL A 692 50.87 24.24 22.35
CA VAL A 692 51.62 23.34 23.25
C VAL A 692 53.11 23.31 22.87
N SER A 693 53.43 23.21 21.57
CA SER A 693 54.82 23.22 21.09
C SER A 693 55.53 24.55 21.42
N HIS A 694 54.82 25.67 21.30
CA HIS A 694 55.33 26.99 21.67
C HIS A 694 55.57 27.12 23.19
N VAL A 695 54.65 26.65 24.03
CA VAL A 695 54.82 26.64 25.50
C VAL A 695 55.95 25.70 25.92
N GLN A 696 56.08 24.53 25.28
CA GLN A 696 57.22 23.62 25.51
C GLN A 696 58.55 24.30 25.18
N LYS A 697 58.64 25.03 24.05
CA LYS A 697 59.82 25.81 23.70
C LYS A 697 60.14 26.88 24.75
N GLN A 698 59.15 27.67 25.16
CA GLN A 698 59.34 28.67 26.22
C GLN A 698 59.80 28.04 27.54
N LEU A 699 59.26 26.86 27.89
CA LEU A 699 59.69 26.12 29.07
C LEU A 699 61.16 25.69 28.96
N THR A 700 61.59 25.13 27.82
CA THR A 700 62.99 24.77 27.60
C THR A 700 63.92 25.99 27.62
N ASP A 701 63.50 27.12 27.05
CA ASP A 701 64.28 28.37 27.09
C ASP A 701 64.45 28.87 28.54
N LYS A 702 63.39 28.78 29.37
CA LYS A 702 63.47 29.10 30.81
C LYS A 702 64.26 28.08 31.64
N THR A 703 64.23 26.80 31.29
CA THR A 703 65.12 25.80 31.90
C THR A 703 66.59 26.14 31.62
N ASN A 704 66.91 26.52 30.37
CA ASN A 704 68.26 26.94 29.97
C ASN A 704 68.71 28.23 30.70
N GLU A 705 67.83 29.22 30.86
CA GLU A 705 68.10 30.40 31.70
C GLU A 705 68.38 30.02 33.16
N CYS A 706 67.56 29.15 33.77
CA CYS A 706 67.77 28.67 35.14
C CYS A 706 69.12 27.95 35.30
N GLU A 707 69.50 27.08 34.35
CA GLU A 707 70.82 26.46 34.35
C GLU A 707 71.96 27.48 34.25
N MET A 708 71.81 28.52 33.41
CA MET A 708 72.79 29.60 33.30
C MET A 708 72.93 30.36 34.63
N TYR A 709 71.82 30.72 35.28
CA TYR A 709 71.85 31.35 36.61
C TYR A 709 72.46 30.43 37.67
N GLN A 710 72.22 29.13 37.60
CA GLN A 710 72.79 28.15 38.53
C GLN A 710 74.30 27.96 38.31
N LYS A 711 74.78 28.03 37.05
CA LYS A 711 76.22 28.10 36.71
C LYS A 711 76.85 29.39 37.23
N LEU A 712 76.21 30.55 37.03
CA LEU A 712 76.66 31.85 37.57
C LEU A 712 76.72 31.87 39.10
N LEU A 713 75.72 31.34 39.79
CA LEU A 713 75.71 31.19 41.26
C LEU A 713 76.82 30.27 41.75
N SER A 714 77.10 29.18 41.03
CA SER A 714 78.18 28.25 41.36
C SER A 714 79.55 28.91 41.18
N GLU A 715 79.72 29.71 40.13
CA GLU A 715 80.94 30.49 39.89
C GLU A 715 81.14 31.59 40.95
N ALA A 716 80.08 32.34 41.29
CA ALA A 716 80.14 33.34 42.35
C ALA A 716 80.48 32.72 43.72
N ARG A 717 79.93 31.54 44.04
CA ARG A 717 80.31 30.76 45.22
C ARG A 717 81.79 30.35 45.18
N ARG A 718 82.28 29.88 44.02
CA ARG A 718 83.69 29.52 43.81
C ARG A 718 84.64 30.72 43.99
N GLN A 719 84.23 31.91 43.56
CA GLN A 719 84.99 33.16 43.74
C GLN A 719 84.95 33.71 45.17
N LEU A 720 83.87 33.47 45.91
CA LEU A 720 83.75 33.83 47.33
C LEU A 720 84.46 32.84 48.26
N MET A 721 84.63 31.57 47.87
CA MET A 721 85.23 30.52 48.68
C MET A 721 86.62 30.89 49.25
N PRO A 722 87.60 31.43 48.47
CA PRO A 722 88.89 31.85 49.02
C PRO A 722 88.76 33.00 50.02
N LEU A 723 87.82 33.93 49.79
CA LEU A 723 87.57 35.04 50.70
C LEU A 723 87.07 34.51 52.06
N THR A 724 86.07 33.63 52.03
CA THR A 724 85.44 33.07 53.24
C THR A 724 86.32 32.07 53.98
N GLU A 725 87.06 31.20 53.28
CA GLU A 725 87.84 30.13 53.91
C GLU A 725 89.27 30.54 54.27
N SER A 726 89.89 31.48 53.55
CA SER A 726 91.28 31.88 53.82
C SER A 726 91.40 33.29 54.41
N THR A 727 90.85 34.32 53.76
CA THR A 727 91.10 35.71 54.19
C THR A 727 90.33 36.09 55.44
N ILE A 728 89.08 35.66 55.62
CA ILE A 728 88.32 35.95 56.84
C ILE A 728 88.99 35.32 58.08
N PRO A 729 89.39 34.03 58.08
CA PRO A 729 90.15 33.46 59.20
C PRO A 729 91.53 34.10 59.42
N GLN A 730 92.24 34.51 58.36
CA GLN A 730 93.49 35.26 58.49
C GLN A 730 93.27 36.61 59.19
N TYR A 731 92.27 37.40 58.77
CA TYR A 731 91.94 38.66 59.42
C TYR A 731 91.44 38.46 60.86
N GLN A 732 90.64 37.43 61.13
CA GLN A 732 90.23 37.07 62.50
C GLN A 732 91.45 36.73 63.37
N SER A 733 92.39 35.93 62.87
CA SER A 733 93.64 35.59 63.56
C SER A 733 94.50 36.84 63.82
N GLN A 734 94.61 37.75 62.85
CA GLN A 734 95.34 39.02 62.97
C GLN A 734 94.67 39.95 63.98
N ILE A 735 93.33 40.06 63.98
CA ILE A 735 92.56 40.77 65.00
C ILE A 735 92.80 40.17 66.39
N SER A 736 92.75 38.83 66.53
CA SER A 736 93.04 38.16 67.80
C SER A 736 94.51 38.28 68.24
N LYS A 737 95.45 38.52 67.32
CA LYS A 737 96.85 38.86 67.66
C LYS A 737 96.94 40.28 68.20
N LEU A 738 96.38 41.25 67.48
CA LEU A 738 96.32 42.67 67.91
C LEU A 738 95.57 42.86 69.22
N GLN A 739 94.51 42.08 69.48
CA GLN A 739 93.80 42.05 70.77
C GLN A 739 94.71 41.57 71.90
N ARG A 740 95.46 40.47 71.71
CA ARG A 740 96.44 39.97 72.69
C ARG A 740 97.58 40.96 72.93
N GLU A 741 98.08 41.62 71.89
CA GLU A 741 99.10 42.67 72.00
C GLU A 741 98.57 43.88 72.77
N ARG A 742 97.34 44.34 72.47
CA ARG A 742 96.63 45.40 73.21
C ARG A 742 96.44 45.04 74.68
N GLU A 743 96.02 43.82 75.00
CA GLU A 743 95.87 43.37 76.38
C GLU A 743 97.21 43.31 77.13
N SER A 744 98.28 42.86 76.46
CA SER A 744 99.63 42.87 77.00
C SER A 744 100.11 44.29 77.30
N LEU A 745 99.88 45.24 76.39
CA LEU A 745 100.15 46.66 76.58
C LEU A 745 99.33 47.23 77.75
N ILE A 746 98.03 46.94 77.84
CA ILE A 746 97.18 47.37 78.97
C ILE A 746 97.72 46.81 80.30
N LYS A 747 98.19 45.56 80.34
CA LYS A 747 98.81 44.97 81.54
C LYS A 747 100.12 45.68 81.90
N LYS A 748 101.01 45.95 80.93
CA LYS A 748 102.25 46.73 81.16
C LYS A 748 101.96 48.15 81.65
N VAL A 749 101.04 48.88 81.01
CA VAL A 749 100.65 50.24 81.41
C VAL A 749 100.04 50.26 82.82
N LYS A 750 99.20 49.28 83.18
CA LYS A 750 98.69 49.13 84.55
C LYS A 750 99.82 48.88 85.55
N ARG A 751 100.82 48.06 85.21
CA ARG A 751 101.96 47.76 86.08
C ARG A 751 102.88 48.97 86.26
N ILE A 752 103.15 49.73 85.20
CA ILE A 752 103.86 51.01 85.24
C ILE A 752 103.12 52.03 86.11
N SER A 753 101.79 52.13 85.98
CA SER A 753 100.95 53.01 86.82
C SER A 753 100.97 52.60 88.31
N GLN A 754 100.98 51.29 88.59
CA GLN A 754 101.15 50.76 89.94
C GLN A 754 102.55 51.02 90.51
N LEU A 755 103.61 50.88 89.70
CA LEU A 755 104.98 51.18 90.11
C LEU A 755 105.19 52.69 90.34
N ALA A 756 104.57 53.56 89.54
CA ALA A 756 104.61 55.01 89.74
C ALA A 756 103.91 55.41 91.04
N THR A 757 102.68 54.92 91.28
CA THR A 757 101.95 55.18 92.54
C THR A 757 102.60 54.54 93.78
N TYR A 758 103.47 53.53 93.61
CA TYR A 758 104.30 52.99 94.68
C TYR A 758 105.57 53.82 94.92
N ALA A 759 106.19 54.35 93.86
CA ALA A 759 107.33 55.27 93.96
C ALA A 759 106.95 56.58 94.68
N ASP A 760 105.76 57.14 94.41
CA ASP A 760 105.24 58.35 95.07
C ASP A 760 104.98 58.20 96.59
N ARG A 761 105.12 56.99 97.16
CA ARG A 761 104.70 56.64 98.53
C ARG A 761 105.79 56.02 99.41
N THR A 762 107.06 56.00 98.99
CA THR A 762 108.12 55.25 99.70
C THR A 762 109.41 56.05 99.93
N ASP A 763 110.08 55.76 101.06
CA ASP A 763 111.30 56.44 101.47
C ASP A 763 112.50 56.20 100.53
N THR A 764 113.50 57.08 100.66
CA THR A 764 114.57 57.37 99.67
C THR A 764 115.38 56.17 99.17
N THR A 765 115.52 55.09 99.93
CA THR A 765 116.23 53.86 99.51
C THR A 765 115.34 52.91 98.68
N SER A 766 114.05 52.86 98.96
CA SER A 766 113.03 52.11 98.20
C SER A 766 112.78 52.73 96.82
N PHE A 767 112.74 54.06 96.75
CA PHE A 767 112.48 54.83 95.53
C PHE A 767 113.47 54.48 94.40
N SER A 768 114.76 54.35 94.70
CA SER A 768 115.80 54.03 93.71
C SER A 768 115.56 52.68 92.99
N ASN A 769 115.09 51.68 93.73
CA ASN A 769 114.76 50.37 93.17
C ASN A 769 113.46 50.40 92.36
N ALA A 770 112.43 51.11 92.85
CA ALA A 770 111.19 51.32 92.10
C ALA A 770 111.43 52.05 90.77
N VAL A 771 112.24 53.12 90.77
CA VAL A 771 112.62 53.87 89.56
C VAL A 771 113.43 53.03 88.58
N ARG A 772 114.39 52.21 89.05
CA ARG A 772 115.09 51.25 88.17
C ARG A 772 114.15 50.22 87.55
N GLN A 773 113.18 49.73 88.31
CA GLN A 773 112.20 48.76 87.81
C GLN A 773 111.25 49.40 86.78
N LEU A 774 110.82 50.64 87.02
CA LEU A 774 110.10 51.50 86.07
C LEU A 774 110.89 51.74 84.78
N GLN A 775 112.17 52.12 84.86
CA GLN A 775 113.04 52.31 83.69
C GLN A 775 113.19 51.02 82.86
N ASN A 776 113.29 49.86 83.52
CA ASN A 776 113.36 48.58 82.84
C ASN A 776 112.02 48.19 82.19
N GLU A 777 110.88 48.45 82.82
CA GLU A 777 109.57 48.20 82.19
C GLU A 777 109.29 49.16 81.03
N ILE A 778 109.67 50.44 81.13
CA ILE A 778 109.57 51.42 80.05
C ILE A 778 110.45 51.00 78.86
N ARG A 779 111.72 50.62 79.08
CA ARG A 779 112.56 50.04 78.01
C ARG A 779 111.94 48.78 77.40
N SER A 780 111.24 47.97 78.19
CA SER A 780 110.54 46.76 77.69
C SER A 780 109.30 47.07 76.81
N LEU A 781 108.88 48.33 76.72
CA LEU A 781 107.84 48.77 75.77
C LEU A 781 108.40 49.16 74.40
N GLY A 782 109.73 49.28 74.24
CA GLY A 782 110.34 49.68 72.97
C GLY A 782 110.10 51.14 72.60
N VAL A 783 109.94 52.01 73.61
CA VAL A 783 109.83 53.47 73.51
C VAL A 783 111.13 54.10 74.04
#